data_AF-A0A3M2F188-F1
#
_entry.id   AF-A0A3M2F188-F1
#
_cell.length_a   1.000
_cell.length_b   1.000
_cell.length_c   1.000
_cell.angle_alpha   90.00
_cell.angle_beta   90.00
_cell.angle_gamma   90.00
#
_symmetry.space_group_name_H-M   'P 1'
#
loop_
_entity.id
_entity.type
_entity.pdbx_description
1 polymer ?
#
loop_
_entity_poly.entity_id
_entity_poly.type
_entity_poly.pdbx_seq_one_letter_code
_entity_poly.pdbx_strand_id
1 'polypeptide(L)'
;MHVFLLPFYPLFFLQRRLRGVTMSCSSRFSTLIFTATTAAVLLAFSPLLLLPAAVRSDTSGDAGSTGAAFLELGIGARAAALGEAQVAWADDIYGPYFNPAGIATRTRQQIGFTHNTLFLDLDYNYLGYLLPLSHGGVLGISGLYVDLGGVDRREVDAAGDPTASLGRAEGSDLAFSATYARTLRDFLDLGATVKILNERLADHSASAFAVDLGAKWRPPVPGLTLGLSLSNLGTSLKFVRESDDLPITLRLGAGYRSSGGRWGLVGDVVWVKNQDFEGKIGGEVWVWPEHLAFRAGANSANDAGRGFTVGAAFKWNDLNLDYAYVPFGSLGDQNLISLAYDFGPRRRPEIVPRKTQASRRERTTTAPEQQRPPATATTPTFTISPWGIALASFVYQSGPADYSWIGPATAEVFRHDWKRYGILYESLPGVVSAPLYRLDGNYWVFDNQILISASIKRNGTIVNTYTVTGPASNPFDAWKRLEKQVNAGLRGLGMNLPAAEGPPRSSAISVPPPATPAPSVSLTAVSRREAPNPEEEKREAPVAVTTPQTPPEEARKPVIVVDAVREYPSMTTTNLSKALADEIRSAVAGDPALMTTDAEAPRFHLRATMTVLEGGDLFLLGKIIDTETGIPLARIEVNGSVSKIKDLAEKVAEELKRVLPR
;
A
#
# COMPACT_ATOMS: atom_id res chain seq x y z
N MET A 1 23.27 -32.99 21.74
CA MET A 1 23.80 -32.38 20.50
C MET A 1 24.78 -33.31 19.75
N HIS A 2 24.62 -34.64 19.77
CA HIS A 2 25.47 -35.61 19.02
C HIS A 2 24.67 -36.89 18.65
N VAL A 3 23.58 -36.77 17.85
CA VAL A 3 22.94 -37.94 17.17
C VAL A 3 22.30 -37.58 15.81
N PHE A 4 22.64 -36.43 15.18
CA PHE A 4 21.89 -35.92 14.01
C PHE A 4 22.67 -35.85 12.68
N LEU A 5 23.77 -36.59 12.50
CA LEU A 5 24.63 -36.46 11.32
C LEU A 5 25.05 -37.80 10.68
N LEU A 6 24.11 -38.71 10.42
CA LEU A 6 24.45 -40.01 9.80
C LEU A 6 23.53 -40.55 8.67
N PRO A 7 22.91 -39.69 7.82
CA PRO A 7 22.50 -40.20 6.49
C PRO A 7 22.88 -39.28 5.30
N PHE A 8 23.97 -38.51 5.36
CA PHE A 8 24.35 -37.61 4.25
C PHE A 8 25.68 -37.93 3.54
N TYR A 9 26.35 -39.04 3.86
CA TYR A 9 27.71 -39.29 3.37
C TYR A 9 27.91 -40.07 2.05
N PRO A 10 26.94 -40.68 1.35
CA PRO A 10 27.23 -41.30 0.05
C PRO A 10 26.93 -40.43 -1.18
N LEU A 11 26.22 -39.30 -1.06
CA LEU A 11 25.78 -38.50 -2.22
C LEU A 11 26.86 -37.55 -2.80
N PHE A 12 27.90 -37.23 -2.04
CA PHE A 12 28.95 -36.29 -2.49
C PHE A 12 30.07 -36.94 -3.32
N PHE A 13 30.25 -38.27 -3.22
CA PHE A 13 31.36 -38.96 -3.90
C PHE A 13 31.05 -39.40 -5.34
N LEU A 14 29.77 -39.48 -5.72
CA LEU A 14 29.38 -39.97 -7.04
C LEU A 14 29.37 -38.88 -8.12
N GLN A 15 29.36 -37.60 -7.74
CA GLN A 15 29.29 -36.48 -8.69
C GLN A 15 30.65 -36.07 -9.28
N ARG A 16 31.77 -36.46 -8.65
CA ARG A 16 33.12 -36.03 -9.07
C ARG A 16 33.78 -36.92 -10.14
N ARG A 17 33.21 -38.08 -10.49
CA ARG A 17 33.85 -39.05 -11.40
C ARG A 17 33.25 -39.16 -12.82
N LEU A 18 32.29 -38.31 -13.18
CA LEU A 18 31.60 -38.38 -14.48
C LEU A 18 31.81 -37.14 -15.37
N ARG A 19 33.02 -36.57 -15.36
CA ARG A 19 33.52 -35.70 -16.43
C ARG A 19 34.49 -36.48 -17.30
N GLY A 20 33.96 -37.23 -18.26
CA GLY A 20 34.80 -37.88 -19.27
C GLY A 20 34.35 -39.27 -19.66
N VAL A 21 33.09 -39.45 -20.07
CA VAL A 21 32.73 -40.57 -20.94
C VAL A 21 31.66 -40.09 -21.90
N THR A 22 32.05 -39.84 -23.14
CA THR A 22 31.16 -39.84 -24.29
C THR A 22 30.80 -41.29 -24.58
N MET A 23 29.53 -41.70 -24.47
CA MET A 23 29.01 -42.82 -25.29
C MET A 23 27.50 -43.04 -25.20
N SER A 24 26.92 -43.11 -26.40
CA SER A 24 25.92 -44.06 -26.90
C SER A 24 24.75 -44.47 -25.99
N CYS A 25 23.56 -44.09 -26.47
CA CYS A 25 22.25 -44.50 -26.00
C CYS A 25 22.11 -46.03 -25.90
N SER A 26 21.57 -46.53 -24.78
CA SER A 26 20.88 -47.82 -24.72
C SER A 26 19.76 -47.76 -23.68
N SER A 27 18.62 -48.35 -24.03
CA SER A 27 17.34 -48.31 -23.30
C SER A 27 17.42 -48.71 -21.81
N ARG A 28 18.46 -49.45 -21.41
CA ARG A 28 18.68 -49.89 -20.02
C ARG A 28 19.06 -48.74 -19.07
N PHE A 29 19.65 -47.66 -19.59
CA PHE A 29 19.99 -46.48 -18.78
C PHE A 29 18.74 -45.67 -18.40
N SER A 30 17.74 -45.62 -19.29
CA SER A 30 16.45 -44.98 -19.01
C SER A 30 15.68 -45.73 -17.94
N THR A 31 15.64 -47.07 -18.00
CA THR A 31 14.99 -47.92 -16.99
C THR A 31 15.65 -47.80 -15.63
N LEU A 32 16.98 -47.74 -15.57
CA LEU A 32 17.74 -47.62 -14.32
C LEU A 32 17.54 -46.25 -13.65
N ILE A 33 17.53 -45.16 -14.44
CA ILE A 33 17.20 -43.82 -13.96
C ILE A 33 15.75 -43.80 -13.45
N PHE A 34 14.82 -44.45 -14.16
CA PHE A 34 13.42 -44.60 -13.75
C PHE A 34 13.27 -45.25 -12.39
N THR A 35 13.88 -46.44 -12.22
CA THR A 35 13.80 -47.23 -10.98
C THR A 35 14.48 -46.53 -9.81
N ALA A 36 15.55 -45.77 -10.07
CA ALA A 36 16.23 -44.97 -9.04
C ALA A 36 15.39 -43.75 -8.65
N THR A 37 14.71 -43.09 -9.59
CA THR A 37 13.80 -41.98 -9.30
C THR A 37 12.53 -42.42 -8.59
N THR A 38 11.93 -43.55 -8.96
CA THR A 38 10.75 -44.09 -8.27
C THR A 38 11.08 -44.56 -6.86
N ALA A 39 12.24 -45.21 -6.64
CA ALA A 39 12.71 -45.57 -5.31
C ALA A 39 13.02 -44.34 -4.43
N ALA A 40 13.58 -43.27 -5.02
CA ALA A 40 13.83 -42.01 -4.31
C ALA A 40 12.54 -41.25 -3.96
N VAL A 41 11.51 -41.31 -4.82
CA VAL A 41 10.17 -40.76 -4.52
C VAL A 41 9.52 -41.54 -3.40
N LEU A 42 9.54 -42.88 -3.44
CA LEU A 42 8.99 -43.73 -2.36
C LEU A 42 9.73 -43.55 -1.03
N LEU A 43 11.06 -43.36 -1.04
CA LEU A 43 11.86 -43.06 0.15
C LEU A 43 11.67 -41.63 0.67
N ALA A 44 11.38 -40.65 -0.20
CA ALA A 44 11.06 -39.28 0.21
C ALA A 44 9.65 -39.16 0.84
N PHE A 45 8.70 -40.01 0.42
CA PHE A 45 7.34 -40.06 0.98
C PHE A 45 7.23 -40.92 2.24
N SER A 46 8.14 -41.86 2.48
CA SER A 46 8.12 -42.74 3.66
C SER A 46 8.13 -42.01 5.02
N PRO A 47 8.92 -40.94 5.26
CA PRO A 47 8.84 -40.18 6.51
C PRO A 47 7.69 -39.15 6.55
N LEU A 48 7.11 -38.79 5.40
CA LEU A 48 5.97 -37.85 5.32
C LEU A 48 4.62 -38.54 5.63
N LEU A 49 4.53 -39.86 5.36
CA LEU A 49 3.38 -40.70 5.72
C LEU A 49 3.25 -40.99 7.23
N LEU A 50 4.29 -40.70 8.03
CA LEU A 50 4.34 -41.00 9.48
C LEU A 50 4.12 -39.78 10.38
N LEU A 51 3.94 -38.58 9.83
CA LEU A 51 3.75 -37.33 10.59
C LEU A 51 2.31 -36.84 10.86
N PRO A 52 1.21 -37.36 10.27
CA PRO A 52 -0.10 -36.71 10.47
C PRO A 52 -0.82 -37.11 11.77
N ALA A 53 -0.19 -37.87 12.67
CA ALA A 53 -0.85 -38.34 13.90
C ALA A 53 -0.86 -37.32 15.06
N ALA A 54 -0.13 -36.20 14.96
CA ALA A 54 0.12 -35.32 16.11
C ALA A 54 -0.76 -34.06 16.19
N VAL A 55 -1.65 -33.82 15.22
CA VAL A 55 -2.58 -32.68 15.24
C VAL A 55 -4.00 -33.20 15.02
N ARG A 56 -4.50 -33.98 15.98
CA ARG A 56 -5.94 -34.12 16.20
C ARG A 56 -6.25 -33.39 17.50
N SER A 57 -6.79 -32.18 17.41
CA SER A 57 -7.59 -31.64 18.49
C SER A 57 -8.97 -32.29 18.35
N ASP A 58 -9.25 -33.30 19.17
CA ASP A 58 -10.62 -33.75 19.40
C ASP A 58 -11.32 -32.69 20.26
N THR A 59 -11.62 -31.55 19.66
CA THR A 59 -12.65 -30.64 20.14
C THR A 59 -13.84 -30.89 19.23
N SER A 60 -14.92 -31.39 19.80
CA SER A 60 -16.21 -31.43 19.12
C SER A 60 -16.74 -30.01 19.07
N GLY A 61 -16.24 -29.22 18.12
CA GLY A 61 -16.82 -27.94 17.74
C GLY A 61 -18.21 -28.16 17.17
N ASP A 62 -19.17 -27.37 17.64
CA ASP A 62 -20.51 -27.30 17.06
C ASP A 62 -20.37 -27.08 15.55
N ALA A 63 -21.15 -27.76 14.71
CA ALA A 63 -21.13 -27.55 13.27
C ALA A 63 -21.53 -26.08 12.99
N GLY A 64 -20.54 -25.23 12.77
CA GLY A 64 -20.74 -23.79 12.63
C GLY A 64 -21.67 -23.50 11.45
N SER A 65 -22.83 -22.90 11.71
CA SER A 65 -23.80 -22.49 10.69
C SER A 65 -23.38 -21.15 10.06
N THR A 66 -22.28 -21.13 9.33
CA THR A 66 -21.90 -19.98 8.48
C THR A 66 -22.69 -20.05 7.18
N GLY A 67 -23.18 -18.91 6.70
CA GLY A 67 -23.74 -18.80 5.34
C GLY A 67 -22.62 -18.93 4.31
N ALA A 68 -22.93 -19.25 3.06
CA ALA A 68 -21.91 -19.43 2.02
C ALA A 68 -20.82 -20.47 2.31
N ALA A 69 -21.24 -21.67 2.76
CA ALA A 69 -20.35 -22.83 2.94
C ALA A 69 -19.54 -23.16 1.67
N PHE A 70 -20.03 -22.82 0.48
CA PHE A 70 -19.28 -23.01 -0.78
C PHE A 70 -17.96 -22.21 -0.85
N LEU A 71 -17.80 -21.17 -0.02
CA LEU A 71 -16.56 -20.39 0.11
C LEU A 71 -15.51 -21.05 1.00
N GLU A 72 -15.83 -22.19 1.62
CA GLU A 72 -14.88 -22.99 2.40
C GLU A 72 -14.23 -24.07 1.53
N LEU A 73 -14.90 -24.50 0.45
CA LEU A 73 -14.42 -25.51 -0.50
C LEU A 73 -13.26 -24.96 -1.35
N GLY A 74 -12.06 -25.55 -1.21
CA GLY A 74 -10.89 -25.12 -1.97
C GLY A 74 -11.03 -25.23 -3.49
N ILE A 75 -10.44 -24.28 -4.21
CA ILE A 75 -10.26 -24.35 -5.67
C ILE A 75 -8.87 -24.86 -6.05
N GLY A 76 -8.78 -25.51 -7.21
CA GLY A 76 -7.51 -25.91 -7.81
C GLY A 76 -7.03 -27.29 -7.34
N ALA A 77 -6.82 -28.21 -8.28
CA ALA A 77 -6.35 -29.56 -8.01
C ALA A 77 -4.97 -29.58 -7.32
N ARG A 78 -4.07 -28.64 -7.66
CA ARG A 78 -2.79 -28.50 -6.95
C ARG A 78 -2.99 -28.24 -5.46
N ALA A 79 -3.91 -27.34 -5.09
CA ALA A 79 -4.22 -27.03 -3.70
C ALA A 79 -4.83 -28.23 -2.99
N ALA A 80 -5.85 -28.84 -3.59
CA ALA A 80 -6.52 -30.00 -3.05
C ALA A 80 -5.54 -31.16 -2.79
N ALA A 81 -4.61 -31.44 -3.71
CA ALA A 81 -3.60 -32.48 -3.56
C ALA A 81 -2.53 -32.18 -2.48
N LEU A 82 -2.42 -30.93 -2.04
CA LEU A 82 -1.54 -30.48 -0.96
C LEU A 82 -2.30 -30.34 0.36
N GLY A 83 -3.49 -30.93 0.49
CA GLY A 83 -4.34 -30.80 1.67
C GLY A 83 -4.86 -29.37 1.88
N GLU A 84 -4.96 -28.59 0.80
CA GLU A 84 -5.30 -27.15 0.79
C GLU A 84 -4.32 -26.23 1.53
N ALA A 85 -3.11 -26.72 1.86
CA ALA A 85 -2.03 -25.89 2.37
C ALA A 85 -1.39 -25.09 1.22
N GLN A 86 -1.79 -23.83 1.04
CA GLN A 86 -1.40 -23.02 -0.11
C GLN A 86 -1.18 -21.54 0.22
N VAL A 87 -1.45 -21.05 1.43
CA VAL A 87 -1.39 -19.61 1.75
C VAL A 87 0.00 -19.00 1.48
N ALA A 88 1.08 -19.76 1.69
CA ALA A 88 2.45 -19.35 1.39
C ALA A 88 2.83 -19.52 -0.10
N TRP A 89 2.19 -20.45 -0.80
CA TRP A 89 2.53 -20.88 -2.16
C TRP A 89 1.50 -20.54 -3.23
N ALA A 90 0.54 -19.65 -2.93
CA ALA A 90 -0.52 -19.19 -3.84
C ALA A 90 -0.02 -18.48 -5.13
N ASP A 91 0.85 -19.11 -5.92
CA ASP A 91 1.66 -18.52 -6.99
C ASP A 91 1.12 -18.79 -8.41
N ASP A 92 -0.16 -19.11 -8.52
CA ASP A 92 -0.90 -19.38 -9.75
C ASP A 92 -2.29 -18.70 -9.77
N ILE A 93 -3.05 -18.92 -10.84
CA ILE A 93 -4.40 -18.36 -11.07
C ILE A 93 -5.42 -18.75 -10.00
N TYR A 94 -5.25 -19.88 -9.32
CA TYR A 94 -6.13 -20.31 -8.23
C TYR A 94 -5.69 -19.73 -6.88
N GLY A 95 -4.44 -19.25 -6.80
CA GLY A 95 -3.85 -18.63 -5.63
C GLY A 95 -4.68 -17.54 -4.92
N PRO A 96 -5.33 -16.60 -5.63
CA PRO A 96 -6.12 -15.53 -5.01
C PRO A 96 -7.18 -15.99 -4.01
N TYR A 97 -7.73 -17.20 -4.18
CA TYR A 97 -8.68 -17.78 -3.22
C TYR A 97 -8.06 -18.04 -1.85
N PHE A 98 -6.80 -18.49 -1.81
CA PHE A 98 -6.09 -18.80 -0.56
C PHE A 98 -5.33 -17.59 -0.01
N ASN A 99 -4.71 -16.80 -0.89
CA ASN A 99 -3.98 -15.60 -0.52
C ASN A 99 -3.90 -14.62 -1.71
N PRO A 100 -4.60 -13.48 -1.66
CA PRO A 100 -4.56 -12.46 -2.70
C PRO A 100 -3.15 -11.97 -3.06
N ALA A 101 -2.21 -11.90 -2.09
CA ALA A 101 -0.83 -11.50 -2.35
C ALA A 101 -0.04 -12.48 -3.24
N GLY A 102 -0.58 -13.69 -3.40
CA GLY A 102 -0.04 -14.78 -4.18
C GLY A 102 0.39 -14.40 -5.60
N ILE A 103 -0.42 -13.58 -6.28
CA ILE A 103 -0.24 -13.24 -7.68
C ILE A 103 0.72 -12.05 -7.91
N ALA A 104 1.17 -11.37 -6.86
CA ALA A 104 1.98 -10.15 -6.96
C ALA A 104 3.26 -10.29 -7.80
N THR A 105 3.81 -11.51 -7.86
CA THR A 105 5.06 -11.84 -8.57
C THR A 105 4.82 -12.44 -9.96
N ARG A 106 3.56 -12.59 -10.41
CA ARG A 106 3.25 -13.11 -11.74
C ARG A 106 3.70 -12.14 -12.82
N THR A 107 4.39 -12.68 -13.82
CA THR A 107 5.01 -11.89 -14.90
C THR A 107 4.35 -12.09 -16.25
N ARG A 108 3.49 -13.11 -16.39
CA ARG A 108 2.74 -13.42 -17.61
C ARG A 108 1.25 -13.44 -17.33
N GLN A 109 0.47 -13.25 -18.40
CA GLN A 109 -0.97 -13.45 -18.34
C GLN A 109 -1.22 -14.94 -18.12
N GLN A 110 -2.26 -15.26 -17.35
CA GLN A 110 -2.62 -16.64 -17.09
C GLN A 110 -4.13 -16.76 -17.12
N ILE A 111 -4.65 -17.77 -17.80
CA ILE A 111 -6.05 -18.18 -17.69
C ILE A 111 -6.10 -19.55 -17.02
N GLY A 112 -7.10 -19.79 -16.18
CA GLY A 112 -7.25 -21.06 -15.49
C GLY A 112 -8.69 -21.46 -15.31
N PHE A 113 -8.92 -22.76 -15.38
CA PHE A 113 -10.22 -23.38 -15.18
C PHE A 113 -10.09 -24.55 -14.20
N THR A 114 -11.08 -24.75 -13.34
CA THR A 114 -11.19 -25.95 -12.49
C THR A 114 -12.59 -26.49 -12.60
N HIS A 115 -12.69 -27.80 -12.74
CA HIS A 115 -13.92 -28.56 -12.58
C HIS A 115 -13.72 -29.58 -11.46
N ASN A 116 -14.68 -29.60 -10.56
CA ASN A 116 -14.66 -30.43 -9.38
C ASN A 116 -16.01 -31.12 -9.24
N THR A 117 -16.01 -32.45 -9.33
CA THR A 117 -17.18 -33.26 -9.02
C THR A 117 -17.08 -33.65 -7.56
N LEU A 118 -17.96 -33.07 -6.76
CA LEU A 118 -18.11 -33.37 -5.34
C LEU A 118 -19.04 -34.58 -5.17
N PHE A 119 -19.12 -35.08 -3.94
CA PHE A 119 -20.13 -36.07 -3.58
C PHE A 119 -21.55 -35.50 -3.79
N LEU A 120 -22.52 -36.38 -4.06
CA LEU A 120 -23.92 -36.03 -4.41
C LEU A 120 -24.08 -35.35 -5.78
N ASP A 121 -23.16 -35.59 -6.73
CA ASP A 121 -23.22 -35.05 -8.10
C ASP A 121 -23.28 -33.51 -8.16
N LEU A 122 -22.64 -32.86 -7.18
CA LEU A 122 -22.51 -31.41 -7.10
C LEU A 122 -21.33 -30.94 -7.97
N ASP A 123 -21.59 -29.99 -8.85
CA ASP A 123 -20.59 -29.44 -9.76
C ASP A 123 -20.04 -28.11 -9.24
N TYR A 124 -18.73 -28.06 -9.02
CA TYR A 124 -18.03 -26.89 -8.50
C TYR A 124 -16.99 -26.40 -9.52
N ASN A 125 -17.24 -25.23 -10.10
CA ASN A 125 -16.55 -24.74 -11.29
C ASN A 125 -15.91 -23.38 -11.04
N TYR A 126 -14.65 -23.22 -11.44
CA TYR A 126 -13.91 -21.97 -11.32
C TYR A 126 -13.30 -21.57 -12.66
N LEU A 127 -13.39 -20.28 -13.00
CA LEU A 127 -12.71 -19.68 -14.14
C LEU A 127 -12.03 -18.38 -13.69
N GLY A 128 -10.75 -18.22 -14.05
CA GLY A 128 -9.98 -17.05 -13.66
C GLY A 128 -9.01 -16.56 -14.74
N TYR A 129 -8.69 -15.28 -14.68
CA TYR A 129 -7.72 -14.62 -15.55
C TYR A 129 -6.83 -13.65 -14.77
N LEU A 130 -5.50 -13.73 -14.99
CA LEU A 130 -4.49 -12.82 -14.44
C LEU A 130 -3.90 -11.94 -15.52
N LEU A 131 -3.73 -10.66 -15.21
CA LEU A 131 -3.13 -9.63 -16.05
C LEU A 131 -2.06 -8.86 -15.28
N PRO A 132 -0.76 -9.14 -15.53
CA PRO A 132 0.33 -8.31 -15.03
C PRO A 132 0.32 -6.92 -15.67
N LEU A 133 0.36 -5.87 -14.86
CA LEU A 133 0.33 -4.48 -15.30
C LEU A 133 1.73 -3.94 -15.61
N SER A 134 1.80 -2.93 -16.48
CA SER A 134 3.07 -2.30 -16.87
C SER A 134 3.69 -1.42 -15.77
N HIS A 135 2.87 -0.85 -14.89
CA HIS A 135 3.29 0.07 -13.81
C HIS A 135 3.51 -0.66 -12.47
N GLY A 136 3.70 -1.99 -12.53
CA GLY A 136 3.79 -2.87 -11.37
C GLY A 136 2.43 -3.39 -10.88
N GLY A 137 2.45 -4.56 -10.26
CA GLY A 137 1.27 -5.25 -9.77
C GLY A 137 0.57 -6.13 -10.82
N VAL A 138 -0.41 -6.89 -10.36
CA VAL A 138 -1.16 -7.87 -11.13
C VAL A 138 -2.64 -7.76 -10.78
N LEU A 139 -3.49 -7.66 -11.80
CA LEU A 139 -4.93 -7.77 -11.65
C LEU A 139 -5.37 -9.21 -11.91
N GLY A 140 -6.32 -9.68 -11.12
CA GLY A 140 -7.01 -10.95 -11.32
C GLY A 140 -8.51 -10.73 -11.38
N ILE A 141 -9.20 -11.46 -12.23
CA ILE A 141 -10.66 -11.57 -12.22
C ILE A 141 -11.03 -13.06 -12.21
N SER A 142 -12.08 -13.42 -11.51
CA SER A 142 -12.57 -14.80 -11.50
C SER A 142 -14.05 -14.91 -11.19
N GLY A 143 -14.63 -16.02 -11.65
CA GLY A 143 -15.96 -16.48 -11.29
C GLY A 143 -15.88 -17.89 -10.73
N LEU A 144 -16.59 -18.11 -9.64
CA LEU A 144 -16.82 -19.41 -9.02
C LEU A 144 -18.32 -19.70 -9.07
N TYR A 145 -18.69 -20.86 -9.57
CA TYR A 145 -20.08 -21.30 -9.71
C TYR A 145 -20.25 -22.70 -9.14
N VAL A 146 -21.31 -22.88 -8.35
CA VAL A 146 -21.69 -24.17 -7.76
C VAL A 146 -23.11 -24.49 -8.17
N ASP A 147 -23.30 -25.66 -8.76
CA ASP A 147 -24.63 -26.22 -9.01
C ASP A 147 -24.98 -27.15 -7.86
N LEU A 148 -26.02 -26.80 -7.10
CA LEU A 148 -26.53 -27.60 -5.98
C LEU A 148 -27.48 -28.72 -6.46
N GLY A 149 -27.71 -28.79 -7.77
CA GLY A 149 -28.72 -29.64 -8.37
C GLY A 149 -30.13 -29.16 -8.07
N GLY A 150 -31.10 -30.06 -8.22
CA GLY A 150 -32.48 -29.75 -7.90
C GLY A 150 -33.28 -30.94 -7.44
N VAL A 151 -34.18 -30.68 -6.50
CA VAL A 151 -35.06 -31.66 -5.86
C VAL A 151 -36.49 -31.44 -6.31
N ASP A 152 -37.21 -32.52 -6.59
CA ASP A 152 -38.64 -32.45 -6.89
C ASP A 152 -39.41 -32.04 -5.64
N ARG A 153 -40.14 -30.93 -5.73
CA ARG A 153 -41.11 -30.54 -4.71
C ARG A 153 -42.34 -31.42 -4.88
N ARG A 154 -42.81 -32.03 -3.80
CA ARG A 154 -44.04 -32.83 -3.80
C ARG A 154 -44.95 -32.43 -2.65
N GLU A 155 -46.24 -32.47 -2.90
CA GLU A 155 -47.24 -32.47 -1.83
C GLU A 155 -47.15 -33.78 -1.06
N VAL A 156 -47.40 -33.74 0.25
CA VAL A 156 -47.48 -34.93 1.10
C VAL A 156 -48.89 -35.05 1.64
N ASP A 157 -49.42 -36.27 1.68
CA ASP A 157 -50.71 -36.53 2.31
C ASP A 157 -50.60 -36.59 3.85
N ALA A 158 -51.71 -36.88 4.52
CA ALA A 158 -51.75 -36.98 5.99
C ALA A 158 -50.94 -38.16 6.55
N ALA A 159 -50.58 -39.16 5.73
CA ALA A 159 -49.69 -40.27 6.09
C ALA A 159 -48.21 -39.94 5.82
N GLY A 160 -47.92 -38.82 5.15
CA GLY A 160 -46.59 -38.40 4.74
C GLY A 160 -46.17 -38.92 3.36
N ASP A 161 -47.08 -39.57 2.62
CA ASP A 161 -46.78 -40.12 1.31
C ASP A 161 -46.80 -39.02 0.23
N PRO A 162 -45.82 -39.02 -0.70
CA PRO A 162 -45.75 -38.02 -1.75
C PRO A 162 -46.90 -38.20 -2.77
N THR A 163 -47.61 -37.12 -3.06
CA THR A 163 -48.78 -37.11 -3.95
C THR A 163 -48.48 -36.37 -5.25
N ALA A 164 -48.87 -35.09 -5.38
CA ALA A 164 -48.65 -34.29 -6.59
C ALA A 164 -47.26 -33.64 -6.62
N SER A 165 -46.68 -33.48 -7.81
CA SER A 165 -45.45 -32.69 -8.00
C SER A 165 -45.78 -31.20 -8.10
N LEU A 166 -45.02 -30.39 -7.37
CA LEU A 166 -45.09 -28.93 -7.33
C LEU A 166 -43.98 -28.25 -8.17
N GLY A 167 -43.34 -29.01 -9.06
CA GLY A 167 -42.16 -28.57 -9.82
C GLY A 167 -40.83 -28.84 -9.11
N ARG A 168 -39.73 -28.33 -9.66
CA ARG A 168 -38.37 -28.58 -9.17
C ARG A 168 -37.84 -27.36 -8.40
N ALA A 169 -37.26 -27.60 -7.22
CA ALA A 169 -36.48 -26.61 -6.50
C ALA A 169 -35.01 -26.78 -6.86
N GLU A 170 -34.40 -25.76 -7.47
CA GLU A 170 -32.99 -25.76 -7.86
C GLU A 170 -32.20 -24.82 -6.94
N GLY A 171 -30.92 -25.14 -6.72
CA GLY A 171 -30.02 -24.31 -5.95
C GLY A 171 -28.74 -24.00 -6.73
N SER A 172 -28.22 -22.78 -6.60
CA SER A 172 -26.95 -22.42 -7.22
C SER A 172 -26.28 -21.26 -6.49
N ASP A 173 -24.96 -21.35 -6.38
CA ASP A 173 -24.14 -20.31 -5.76
C ASP A 173 -23.15 -19.72 -6.77
N LEU A 174 -22.95 -18.41 -6.69
CA LEU A 174 -22.10 -17.66 -7.61
C LEU A 174 -21.27 -16.64 -6.84
N ALA A 175 -19.97 -16.62 -7.10
CA ALA A 175 -19.06 -15.62 -6.58
C ALA A 175 -18.21 -15.02 -7.69
N PHE A 176 -18.30 -13.71 -7.88
CA PHE A 176 -17.40 -12.94 -8.72
C PHE A 176 -16.35 -12.25 -7.89
N SER A 177 -15.10 -12.35 -8.30
CA SER A 177 -13.97 -11.79 -7.55
C SER A 177 -13.08 -10.95 -8.46
N ALA A 178 -12.63 -9.81 -7.95
CA ALA A 178 -11.59 -8.99 -8.56
C ALA A 178 -10.45 -8.81 -7.56
N THR A 179 -9.24 -9.19 -7.96
CA THR A 179 -8.04 -9.20 -7.12
C THR A 179 -7.01 -8.23 -7.66
N TYR A 180 -6.33 -7.53 -6.77
CA TYR A 180 -5.13 -6.78 -7.11
C TYR A 180 -4.02 -7.11 -6.12
N ALA A 181 -2.82 -7.39 -6.63
CA ALA A 181 -1.67 -7.65 -5.79
C ALA A 181 -0.41 -6.99 -6.33
N ARG A 182 0.49 -6.61 -5.42
CA ARG A 182 1.75 -5.95 -5.76
C ARG A 182 2.84 -6.28 -4.76
N THR A 183 4.05 -6.46 -5.27
CA THR A 183 5.28 -6.49 -4.48
C THR A 183 5.56 -5.08 -3.96
N LEU A 184 5.41 -4.87 -2.64
CA LEU A 184 5.68 -3.58 -1.99
C LEU A 184 7.17 -3.42 -1.69
N ARG A 185 7.83 -4.52 -1.32
CA ARG A 185 9.27 -4.62 -1.09
C ARG A 185 9.77 -5.95 -1.63
N ASP A 186 11.07 -6.09 -1.85
CA ASP A 186 11.70 -7.30 -2.40
C ASP A 186 11.34 -8.57 -1.63
N PHE A 187 10.95 -8.44 -0.36
CA PHE A 187 10.58 -9.53 0.54
C PHE A 187 9.09 -9.53 0.93
N LEU A 188 8.29 -8.53 0.52
CA LEU A 188 6.90 -8.38 0.97
C LEU A 188 5.96 -8.12 -0.21
N ASP A 189 5.06 -9.07 -0.42
CA ASP A 189 3.97 -9.00 -1.38
C ASP A 189 2.66 -8.78 -0.63
N LEU A 190 1.82 -7.87 -1.13
CA LEU A 190 0.49 -7.59 -0.58
C LEU A 190 -0.56 -7.76 -1.68
N GLY A 191 -1.76 -8.14 -1.29
CA GLY A 191 -2.90 -8.20 -2.20
C GLY A 191 -4.24 -8.05 -1.49
N ALA A 192 -5.25 -7.70 -2.27
CA ALA A 192 -6.62 -7.61 -1.82
C ALA A 192 -7.55 -8.13 -2.91
N THR A 193 -8.67 -8.73 -2.50
CA THR A 193 -9.74 -9.19 -3.38
C THR A 193 -11.05 -8.57 -2.92
N VAL A 194 -11.88 -8.14 -3.86
CA VAL A 194 -13.29 -7.81 -3.61
C VAL A 194 -14.16 -8.89 -4.24
N LYS A 195 -15.20 -9.32 -3.53
CA LYS A 195 -16.12 -10.37 -3.94
C LYS A 195 -17.56 -9.89 -3.90
N ILE A 196 -18.33 -10.35 -4.88
CA ILE A 196 -19.79 -10.25 -4.91
C ILE A 196 -20.32 -11.67 -4.96
N LEU A 197 -21.16 -12.00 -3.98
CA LEU A 197 -21.73 -13.31 -3.76
C LEU A 197 -23.21 -13.27 -4.07
N ASN A 198 -23.71 -14.31 -4.72
CA ASN A 198 -25.13 -14.53 -4.91
C ASN A 198 -25.45 -16.00 -4.70
N GLU A 199 -26.38 -16.28 -3.80
CA GLU A 199 -26.93 -17.60 -3.58
C GLU A 199 -28.38 -17.61 -4.03
N ARG A 200 -28.78 -18.68 -4.70
CA ARG A 200 -30.16 -18.91 -5.10
C ARG A 200 -30.59 -20.26 -4.56
N LEU A 201 -31.72 -20.28 -3.87
CA LEU A 201 -32.34 -21.49 -3.39
C LEU A 201 -33.83 -21.43 -3.71
N ALA A 202 -34.26 -22.28 -4.65
CA ALA A 202 -35.60 -22.28 -5.22
C ALA A 202 -36.02 -20.87 -5.71
N ASP A 203 -37.01 -20.29 -5.05
CA ASP A 203 -37.63 -19.01 -5.40
C ASP A 203 -36.98 -17.82 -4.66
N HIS A 204 -35.93 -18.07 -3.87
CA HIS A 204 -35.25 -17.05 -3.07
C HIS A 204 -33.81 -16.83 -3.50
N SER A 205 -33.33 -15.59 -3.37
CA SER A 205 -31.95 -15.22 -3.65
C SER A 205 -31.41 -14.30 -2.58
N ALA A 206 -30.16 -14.50 -2.19
CA ALA A 206 -29.41 -13.64 -1.28
C ALA A 206 -28.17 -13.09 -2.00
N SER A 207 -27.72 -11.90 -1.61
CA SER A 207 -26.46 -11.33 -2.10
C SER A 207 -25.64 -10.78 -0.95
N ALA A 208 -24.32 -10.92 -1.07
CA ALA A 208 -23.38 -10.38 -0.09
C ALA A 208 -22.13 -9.83 -0.77
N PHE A 209 -21.45 -8.93 -0.07
CA PHE A 209 -20.17 -8.38 -0.47
C PHE A 209 -19.11 -8.80 0.53
N ALA A 210 -17.93 -9.14 0.03
CA ALA A 210 -16.80 -9.51 0.86
C ALA A 210 -15.47 -8.94 0.35
N VAL A 211 -14.51 -8.83 1.25
CA VAL A 211 -13.14 -8.41 0.98
C VAL A 211 -12.19 -9.45 1.57
N ASP A 212 -11.17 -9.80 0.81
CA ASP A 212 -10.04 -10.58 1.29
C ASP A 212 -8.78 -9.73 1.27
N LEU A 213 -7.90 -9.98 2.23
CA LEU A 213 -6.59 -9.37 2.35
C LEU A 213 -5.52 -10.47 2.43
N GLY A 214 -4.39 -10.22 1.82
CA GLY A 214 -3.29 -11.17 1.72
C GLY A 214 -1.93 -10.50 1.88
N ALA A 215 -1.02 -11.22 2.51
CA ALA A 215 0.39 -10.89 2.59
C ALA A 215 1.24 -12.15 2.37
N LYS A 216 2.35 -11.99 1.64
CA LYS A 216 3.41 -13.00 1.56
C LYS A 216 4.75 -12.39 1.90
N TRP A 217 5.46 -13.04 2.81
CA TRP A 217 6.76 -12.60 3.27
C TRP A 217 7.84 -13.62 2.90
N ARG A 218 8.91 -13.15 2.25
CA ARG A 218 10.05 -13.95 1.78
C ARG A 218 11.28 -13.57 2.60
N PRO A 219 11.50 -14.21 3.77
CA PRO A 219 12.67 -13.91 4.61
C PRO A 219 13.98 -14.19 3.85
N PRO A 220 15.14 -13.72 4.37
CA PRO A 220 16.45 -13.97 3.77
C PRO A 220 16.95 -15.42 3.95
N VAL A 221 16.03 -16.39 3.88
CA VAL A 221 16.28 -17.83 3.90
C VAL A 221 15.83 -18.37 2.53
N PRO A 222 16.76 -18.81 1.66
CA PRO A 222 16.42 -19.29 0.32
C PRO A 222 15.37 -20.40 0.36
N GLY A 223 14.31 -20.24 -0.44
CA GLY A 223 13.24 -21.22 -0.56
C GLY A 223 12.11 -21.08 0.47
N LEU A 224 12.31 -20.34 1.57
CA LEU A 224 11.28 -20.13 2.60
C LEU A 224 10.35 -18.97 2.23
N THR A 225 9.05 -19.19 2.37
CA THR A 225 8.00 -18.17 2.21
C THR A 225 6.98 -18.33 3.34
N LEU A 226 6.59 -17.24 3.98
CA LEU A 226 5.49 -17.20 4.93
C LEU A 226 4.28 -16.51 4.28
N GLY A 227 3.08 -16.98 4.58
CA GLY A 227 1.82 -16.43 4.09
C GLY A 227 0.88 -16.09 5.24
N LEU A 228 0.14 -15.00 5.06
CA LEU A 228 -0.96 -14.59 5.92
C LEU A 228 -2.11 -14.17 5.00
N SER A 229 -3.33 -14.64 5.27
CA SER A 229 -4.52 -14.16 4.58
C SER A 229 -5.71 -14.08 5.53
N LEU A 230 -6.55 -13.08 5.31
CA LEU A 230 -7.82 -12.89 5.97
C LEU A 230 -8.90 -12.77 4.90
N SER A 231 -9.83 -13.71 4.85
CA SER A 231 -10.81 -13.84 3.78
C SER A 231 -12.24 -13.65 4.28
N ASN A 232 -13.13 -13.28 3.35
CA ASN A 232 -14.57 -13.17 3.54
C ASN A 232 -15.02 -12.13 4.56
N LEU A 233 -14.27 -11.02 4.71
CA LEU A 233 -14.69 -9.88 5.52
C LEU A 233 -15.80 -9.12 4.80
N GLY A 234 -17.03 -9.22 5.28
CA GLY A 234 -18.16 -8.79 4.47
C GLY A 234 -19.48 -8.63 5.20
N THR A 235 -20.51 -8.38 4.40
CA THR A 235 -21.91 -8.34 4.83
C THR A 235 -22.46 -9.76 4.97
N SER A 236 -23.36 -9.98 5.92
CA SER A 236 -24.11 -11.23 6.04
C SER A 236 -25.05 -11.45 4.84
N LEU A 237 -25.31 -12.71 4.49
CA LEU A 237 -26.32 -13.11 3.52
C LEU A 237 -27.71 -13.04 4.16
N LYS A 238 -28.71 -12.58 3.42
CA LYS A 238 -30.10 -12.54 3.90
C LYS A 238 -31.04 -13.02 2.81
N PHE A 239 -31.67 -14.17 3.03
CA PHE A 239 -32.63 -14.74 2.09
C PHE A 239 -34.01 -14.11 2.23
N VAL A 240 -34.57 -14.12 3.44
CA VAL A 240 -35.92 -13.61 3.73
C VAL A 240 -35.96 -12.80 5.02
N ARG A 241 -35.64 -13.42 6.16
CA ARG A 241 -35.72 -12.79 7.49
C ARG A 241 -34.42 -12.90 8.29
N GLU A 242 -33.83 -14.08 8.32
CA GLU A 242 -32.58 -14.35 9.05
C GLU A 242 -31.36 -13.98 8.21
N SER A 243 -30.30 -13.58 8.90
CA SER A 243 -29.03 -13.18 8.31
C SER A 243 -27.94 -14.17 8.69
N ASP A 244 -27.30 -14.75 7.70
CA ASP A 244 -26.23 -15.72 7.87
C ASP A 244 -24.88 -15.04 7.61
N ASP A 245 -24.01 -15.07 8.61
CA ASP A 245 -22.69 -14.47 8.51
C ASP A 245 -21.78 -15.26 7.58
N LEU A 246 -20.95 -14.54 6.81
CA LEU A 246 -19.93 -15.16 5.97
C LEU A 246 -18.84 -15.85 6.81
N PRO A 247 -18.17 -16.88 6.28
CA PRO A 247 -17.14 -17.63 6.98
C PRO A 247 -15.83 -16.86 6.95
N ILE A 248 -15.69 -15.91 7.88
CA ILE A 248 -14.46 -15.14 8.04
C ILE A 248 -13.33 -16.13 8.36
N THR A 249 -12.33 -16.16 7.49
CA THR A 249 -11.26 -17.16 7.56
C THR A 249 -9.90 -16.48 7.69
N LEU A 250 -9.15 -16.83 8.73
CA LEU A 250 -7.76 -16.44 8.91
C LEU A 250 -6.86 -17.64 8.55
N ARG A 251 -5.89 -17.43 7.64
CA ARG A 251 -4.92 -18.44 7.23
C ARG A 251 -3.50 -17.95 7.53
N LEU A 252 -2.72 -18.79 8.19
CA LEU A 252 -1.30 -18.58 8.47
C LEU A 252 -0.52 -19.78 7.94
N GLY A 253 0.59 -19.58 7.25
CA GLY A 253 1.31 -20.73 6.72
C GLY A 253 2.75 -20.46 6.32
N ALA A 254 3.48 -21.55 6.16
CA ALA A 254 4.88 -21.55 5.78
C ALA A 254 5.13 -22.58 4.68
N GLY A 255 5.89 -22.18 3.66
CA GLY A 255 6.29 -23.04 2.56
C GLY A 255 7.79 -23.00 2.36
N TYR A 256 8.41 -24.16 2.17
CA TYR A 256 9.82 -24.30 1.85
C TYR A 256 10.00 -25.05 0.53
N ARG A 257 10.64 -24.42 -0.45
CA ARG A 257 10.97 -25.03 -1.74
C ARG A 257 12.48 -25.18 -1.88
N SER A 258 12.93 -26.37 -2.28
CA SER A 258 14.35 -26.66 -2.48
C SER A 258 14.99 -25.80 -3.57
N SER A 259 16.32 -25.66 -3.51
CA SER A 259 17.09 -25.01 -4.56
C SER A 259 16.89 -25.73 -5.89
N GLY A 260 16.33 -25.02 -6.88
CA GLY A 260 15.94 -25.59 -8.17
C GLY A 260 14.53 -26.17 -8.24
N GLY A 261 13.69 -26.00 -7.21
CA GLY A 261 12.25 -26.25 -7.31
C GLY A 261 11.81 -27.71 -7.37
N ARG A 262 12.73 -28.67 -7.24
CA ARG A 262 12.46 -30.10 -7.45
C ARG A 262 11.54 -30.73 -6.40
N TRP A 263 11.57 -30.20 -5.19
CA TRP A 263 10.66 -30.60 -4.13
C TRP A 263 10.38 -29.44 -3.19
N GLY A 264 9.27 -29.50 -2.47
CA GLY A 264 8.95 -28.58 -1.40
C GLY A 264 7.94 -29.16 -0.41
N LEU A 265 7.81 -28.46 0.71
CA LEU A 265 6.83 -28.71 1.76
C LEU A 265 6.10 -27.42 2.09
N VAL A 266 4.82 -27.54 2.45
CA VAL A 266 3.98 -26.42 2.86
C VAL A 266 3.08 -26.86 4.01
N GLY A 267 2.80 -25.95 4.93
CA GLY A 267 1.87 -26.18 6.02
C GLY A 267 1.16 -24.91 6.42
N ASP A 268 -0.13 -25.04 6.67
CA ASP A 268 -1.04 -23.94 7.00
C ASP A 268 -1.83 -24.27 8.27
N VAL A 269 -2.10 -23.23 9.07
CA VAL A 269 -3.07 -23.22 10.16
C VAL A 269 -4.21 -22.30 9.74
N VAL A 270 -5.43 -22.81 9.81
CA VAL A 270 -6.64 -22.12 9.39
C VAL A 270 -7.55 -21.97 10.58
N TRP A 271 -8.13 -20.79 10.73
CA TRP A 271 -9.19 -20.52 11.68
C TRP A 271 -10.38 -19.95 10.92
N VAL A 272 -11.52 -20.61 11.03
CA VAL A 272 -12.80 -20.13 10.48
C VAL A 272 -13.67 -19.69 11.65
N LYS A 273 -14.36 -18.55 11.49
CA LYS A 273 -15.27 -18.03 12.52
C LYS A 273 -16.29 -19.12 12.90
N ASN A 274 -16.46 -19.35 14.21
CA ASN A 274 -17.36 -20.35 14.80
C ASN A 274 -16.99 -21.81 14.49
N GLN A 275 -15.76 -22.09 14.08
CA GLN A 275 -15.25 -23.44 13.90
C GLN A 275 -13.89 -23.60 14.61
N ASP A 276 -13.43 -24.85 14.70
CA ASP A 276 -12.14 -25.17 15.31
C ASP A 276 -10.96 -24.83 14.40
N PHE A 277 -9.76 -24.85 14.96
CA PHE A 277 -8.54 -24.66 14.19
C PHE A 277 -8.25 -25.88 13.31
N GLU A 278 -7.95 -25.63 12.05
CA GLU A 278 -7.57 -26.67 11.10
C GLU A 278 -6.06 -26.63 10.82
N GLY A 279 -5.43 -27.79 10.85
CA GLY A 279 -4.06 -28.00 10.41
C GLY A 279 -4.01 -28.64 9.02
N LYS A 280 -3.21 -28.05 8.13
CA LYS A 280 -3.04 -28.51 6.74
C LYS A 280 -1.57 -28.67 6.43
N ILE A 281 -1.19 -29.74 5.73
CA ILE A 281 0.19 -29.98 5.31
C ILE A 281 0.24 -30.64 3.94
N GLY A 282 1.19 -30.25 3.11
CA GLY A 282 1.36 -30.76 1.75
C GLY A 282 2.82 -30.86 1.33
N GLY A 283 3.10 -31.80 0.44
CA GLY A 283 4.40 -31.97 -0.21
C GLY A 283 4.26 -32.07 -1.72
N GLU A 284 5.19 -31.45 -2.45
CA GLU A 284 5.27 -31.49 -3.91
C GLU A 284 6.65 -31.98 -4.35
N VAL A 285 6.71 -32.88 -5.33
CA VAL A 285 7.94 -33.30 -5.98
C VAL A 285 7.79 -33.26 -7.50
N TRP A 286 8.74 -32.61 -8.17
CA TRP A 286 8.85 -32.55 -9.62
C TRP A 286 9.86 -33.58 -10.13
N VAL A 287 9.44 -34.38 -11.10
CA VAL A 287 10.25 -35.37 -11.81
C VAL A 287 10.26 -35.06 -13.30
N TRP A 288 11.20 -35.67 -14.04
CA TRP A 288 11.42 -35.44 -15.47
C TRP A 288 11.45 -33.96 -15.88
N PRO A 289 12.65 -33.36 -15.97
CA PRO A 289 12.90 -31.92 -15.83
C PRO A 289 11.63 -31.01 -15.81
N GLU A 290 10.92 -31.03 -14.68
CA GLU A 290 9.72 -30.20 -14.39
C GLU A 290 8.46 -30.43 -15.26
N HIS A 291 8.32 -31.60 -15.89
CA HIS A 291 7.12 -31.97 -16.66
C HIS A 291 6.08 -32.70 -15.85
N LEU A 292 6.48 -33.48 -14.84
CA LEU A 292 5.55 -34.18 -13.97
C LEU A 292 5.74 -33.75 -12.52
N ALA A 293 4.65 -33.52 -11.82
CA ALA A 293 4.66 -33.37 -10.37
C ALA A 293 3.82 -34.46 -9.71
N PHE A 294 4.26 -34.93 -8.55
CA PHE A 294 3.46 -35.74 -7.63
C PHE A 294 3.27 -34.97 -6.34
N ARG A 295 2.07 -35.07 -5.77
CA ARG A 295 1.68 -34.34 -4.58
C ARG A 295 0.93 -35.26 -3.62
N ALA A 296 1.15 -35.03 -2.35
CA ALA A 296 0.31 -35.57 -1.30
C ALA A 296 0.20 -34.56 -0.17
N GLY A 297 -0.90 -34.63 0.56
CA GLY A 297 -1.14 -33.78 1.71
C GLY A 297 -2.12 -34.39 2.70
N ALA A 298 -2.32 -33.70 3.80
CA ALA A 298 -3.31 -34.01 4.81
C ALA A 298 -4.03 -32.72 5.25
N ASN A 299 -5.34 -32.83 5.44
CA ASN A 299 -6.21 -31.76 5.93
C ASN A 299 -6.98 -32.28 7.16
N SER A 300 -6.82 -31.64 8.31
CA SER A 300 -7.48 -32.05 9.55
C SER A 300 -8.98 -31.72 9.59
N ALA A 301 -9.48 -30.83 8.72
CA ALA A 301 -10.88 -30.42 8.65
C ALA A 301 -11.80 -31.44 7.96
N ASN A 302 -11.22 -32.47 7.32
CA ASN A 302 -12.00 -33.49 6.64
C ASN A 302 -12.45 -34.56 7.65
N ASP A 303 -13.48 -34.23 8.41
CA ASP A 303 -14.05 -35.06 9.47
C ASP A 303 -14.75 -36.32 8.94
N ALA A 304 -15.21 -36.27 7.69
CA ALA A 304 -15.86 -37.39 7.02
C ALA A 304 -14.86 -38.46 6.53
N GLY A 305 -13.60 -38.09 6.35
CA GLY A 305 -12.54 -38.92 5.81
C GLY A 305 -11.33 -39.10 6.74
N ARG A 306 -10.23 -39.64 6.20
CA ARG A 306 -8.94 -39.71 6.92
C ARG A 306 -8.08 -38.46 6.72
N GLY A 307 -8.58 -37.48 5.97
CA GLY A 307 -7.89 -36.21 5.68
C GLY A 307 -6.75 -36.29 4.66
N PHE A 308 -6.36 -37.46 4.18
CA PHE A 308 -5.29 -37.60 3.18
C PHE A 308 -5.74 -37.17 1.79
N THR A 309 -4.82 -36.58 1.03
CA THR A 309 -5.04 -36.12 -0.35
C THR A 309 -3.86 -36.51 -1.21
N VAL A 310 -4.11 -36.79 -2.49
CA VAL A 310 -3.05 -37.11 -3.47
C VAL A 310 -3.35 -36.45 -4.80
N GLY A 311 -2.32 -36.19 -5.59
CA GLY A 311 -2.49 -35.64 -6.92
C GLY A 311 -1.24 -35.69 -7.78
N ALA A 312 -1.45 -35.35 -9.05
CA ALA A 312 -0.40 -35.31 -10.05
C ALA A 312 -0.57 -34.08 -10.95
N ALA A 313 0.54 -33.61 -11.52
CA ALA A 313 0.54 -32.57 -12.55
C ALA A 313 1.27 -33.05 -13.79
N PHE A 314 0.82 -32.56 -14.93
CA PHE A 314 1.54 -32.59 -16.19
C PHE A 314 1.70 -31.17 -16.73
N LYS A 315 2.95 -30.75 -16.89
CA LYS A 315 3.34 -29.45 -17.42
C LYS A 315 4.03 -29.61 -18.77
N TRP A 316 3.49 -28.95 -19.78
CA TRP A 316 4.03 -28.93 -21.13
C TRP A 316 4.09 -27.50 -21.66
N ASN A 317 5.31 -26.96 -21.74
CA ASN A 317 5.56 -25.55 -22.05
C ASN A 317 4.82 -24.61 -21.09
N ASP A 318 3.79 -23.96 -21.62
CA ASP A 318 2.96 -22.96 -20.96
C ASP A 318 1.64 -23.53 -20.43
N LEU A 319 1.35 -24.80 -20.73
CA LEU A 319 0.17 -25.52 -20.27
C LEU A 319 0.51 -26.31 -19.00
N ASN A 320 -0.37 -26.24 -18.01
CA ASN A 320 -0.31 -27.04 -16.80
C ASN A 320 -1.67 -27.70 -16.55
N LEU A 321 -1.68 -29.03 -16.44
CA LEU A 321 -2.84 -29.84 -16.11
C LEU A 321 -2.60 -30.50 -14.76
N ASP A 322 -3.46 -30.24 -13.79
CA ASP A 322 -3.39 -30.79 -12.45
C ASP A 322 -4.62 -31.67 -12.18
N TYR A 323 -4.40 -32.80 -11.50
CA TYR A 323 -5.45 -33.70 -11.04
C TYR A 323 -5.26 -33.98 -9.55
N ALA A 324 -6.36 -34.02 -8.80
CA ALA A 324 -6.37 -34.40 -7.39
C ALA A 324 -7.51 -35.35 -7.06
N TYR A 325 -7.23 -36.27 -6.15
CA TYR A 325 -8.17 -37.20 -5.57
C TYR A 325 -8.19 -36.98 -4.05
N VAL A 326 -9.38 -36.73 -3.52
CA VAL A 326 -9.62 -36.45 -2.10
C VAL A 326 -10.73 -37.38 -1.59
N PRO A 327 -10.41 -38.40 -0.79
CA PRO A 327 -11.41 -39.30 -0.20
C PRO A 327 -12.13 -38.65 1.00
N PHE A 328 -13.47 -38.62 0.96
CA PHE A 328 -14.34 -38.17 2.06
C PHE A 328 -15.04 -39.33 2.77
N GLY A 329 -14.43 -40.53 2.74
CA GLY A 329 -14.91 -41.69 3.47
C GLY A 329 -16.30 -42.12 3.01
N SER A 330 -17.27 -42.13 3.92
CA SER A 330 -18.65 -42.57 3.61
C SER A 330 -19.45 -41.59 2.76
N LEU A 331 -19.02 -40.32 2.66
CA LEU A 331 -19.67 -39.34 1.78
C LEU A 331 -19.33 -39.58 0.30
N GLY A 332 -18.24 -40.30 0.01
CA GLY A 332 -17.76 -40.55 -1.34
C GLY A 332 -16.40 -39.91 -1.60
N ASP A 333 -16.02 -39.86 -2.87
CA ASP A 333 -14.72 -39.37 -3.30
C ASP A 333 -14.88 -38.10 -4.14
N GLN A 334 -13.97 -37.16 -3.95
CA GLN A 334 -13.89 -35.92 -4.72
C GLN A 334 -12.77 -36.01 -5.76
N ASN A 335 -13.09 -35.62 -7.00
CA ASN A 335 -12.13 -35.61 -8.11
C ASN A 335 -12.04 -34.19 -8.69
N LEU A 336 -10.86 -33.58 -8.60
CA LEU A 336 -10.60 -32.25 -9.16
C LEU A 336 -9.70 -32.33 -10.37
N ILE A 337 -10.09 -31.61 -11.42
CA ILE A 337 -9.24 -31.33 -12.58
C ILE A 337 -9.07 -29.82 -12.71
N SER A 338 -7.82 -29.38 -12.87
CA SER A 338 -7.48 -27.97 -13.09
C SER A 338 -6.57 -27.81 -14.28
N LEU A 339 -6.82 -26.78 -15.08
CA LEU A 339 -6.06 -26.41 -16.26
C LEU A 339 -5.62 -24.95 -16.15
N ALA A 340 -4.33 -24.68 -16.26
CA ALA A 340 -3.78 -23.33 -16.33
C ALA A 340 -2.93 -23.15 -17.60
N TYR A 341 -3.06 -22.00 -18.25
CA TYR A 341 -2.30 -21.65 -19.45
C TYR A 341 -1.67 -20.26 -19.32
N ASP A 342 -0.34 -20.21 -19.44
CA ASP A 342 0.45 -18.98 -19.35
C ASP A 342 0.73 -18.40 -20.75
N PHE A 343 0.39 -17.13 -20.97
CA PHE A 343 0.55 -16.51 -22.29
C PHE A 343 0.97 -15.04 -22.22
N GLY A 344 1.24 -14.48 -23.39
CA GLY A 344 1.72 -13.11 -23.54
C GLY A 344 3.18 -12.89 -23.10
N PRO A 345 3.69 -11.66 -23.29
CA PRO A 345 5.07 -11.31 -22.98
C PRO A 345 5.33 -11.29 -21.48
N ARG A 346 6.56 -11.66 -21.08
CA ARG A 346 7.02 -11.52 -19.68
C ARG A 346 7.17 -10.05 -19.32
N ARG A 347 6.39 -9.56 -18.34
CA ARG A 347 6.50 -8.23 -17.74
C ARG A 347 7.24 -8.34 -16.41
N ARG A 348 8.34 -7.60 -16.24
CA ARG A 348 9.08 -7.58 -14.96
C ARG A 348 8.29 -6.76 -13.94
N PRO A 349 8.08 -7.26 -12.70
CA PRO A 349 7.59 -6.43 -11.61
C PRO A 349 8.64 -5.35 -11.36
N GLU A 350 8.24 -4.07 -11.39
CA GLU A 350 9.14 -2.98 -11.00
C GLU A 350 9.38 -3.06 -9.49
N ILE A 351 10.57 -3.53 -9.12
CA ILE A 351 11.04 -3.60 -7.74
C ILE A 351 11.57 -2.21 -7.37
N VAL A 352 11.03 -1.58 -6.32
CA VAL A 352 11.56 -0.32 -5.78
C VAL A 352 12.93 -0.61 -5.16
N PRO A 353 14.07 -0.22 -5.78
CA PRO A 353 15.37 -0.65 -5.31
C PRO A 353 15.71 0.01 -3.97
N ARG A 354 16.20 -0.79 -3.02
CA ARG A 354 16.87 -0.28 -1.82
C ARG A 354 18.10 0.52 -2.26
N LYS A 355 18.18 1.82 -1.91
CA LYS A 355 19.47 2.52 -1.85
C LYS A 355 20.30 1.87 -0.73
N THR A 356 21.00 0.79 -1.05
CA THR A 356 21.90 0.14 -0.12
C THR A 356 23.14 1.02 0.03
N GLN A 357 23.28 1.68 1.18
CA GLN A 357 24.44 2.52 1.54
C GLN A 357 25.77 1.76 1.67
N ALA A 358 25.81 0.46 1.31
CA ALA A 358 26.96 -0.40 1.57
C ALA A 358 28.11 -0.27 0.56
N SER A 359 27.95 0.39 -0.60
CA SER A 359 29.05 0.51 -1.59
C SER A 359 29.94 1.76 -1.43
N ARG A 360 29.72 2.59 -0.41
CA ARG A 360 30.53 3.82 -0.20
C ARG A 360 31.85 3.59 0.56
N ARG A 361 32.16 2.36 1.00
CA ARG A 361 33.38 2.10 1.81
C ARG A 361 34.53 1.37 1.10
N GLU A 362 34.39 0.95 -0.16
CA GLU A 362 35.45 0.16 -0.84
C GLU A 362 36.03 0.80 -2.12
N ARG A 363 35.95 2.12 -2.29
CA ARG A 363 36.66 2.80 -3.39
C ARG A 363 37.51 3.96 -2.91
N THR A 364 38.57 3.62 -2.19
CA THR A 364 39.79 4.44 -2.16
C THR A 364 40.97 3.48 -2.20
N THR A 365 41.99 3.78 -3.00
CA THR A 365 43.12 2.92 -3.45
C THR A 365 42.66 1.83 -4.43
N THR A 366 43.06 1.78 -5.70
CA THR A 366 44.35 2.10 -6.33
C THR A 366 44.14 2.21 -7.85
N ALA A 367 44.84 3.13 -8.53
CA ALA A 367 45.10 3.09 -9.98
C ALA A 367 46.42 3.84 -10.24
N PRO A 368 47.18 3.59 -11.32
CA PRO A 368 46.85 2.74 -12.49
C PRO A 368 47.98 1.77 -12.92
N GLU A 369 47.63 0.70 -13.63
CA GLU A 369 48.56 0.04 -14.56
C GLU A 369 47.89 -0.11 -15.93
N GLN A 370 48.62 0.33 -16.95
CA GLN A 370 48.22 0.45 -18.35
C GLN A 370 48.35 -0.89 -19.08
N GLN A 371 47.28 -1.33 -19.75
CA GLN A 371 47.40 -2.23 -20.90
C GLN A 371 46.46 -1.80 -22.04
N ARG A 372 47.00 -1.89 -23.26
CA ARG A 372 46.43 -1.44 -24.55
C ARG A 372 45.16 -2.23 -24.98
N PRO A 373 44.36 -1.69 -25.91
CA PRO A 373 43.00 -2.16 -26.19
C PRO A 373 42.92 -3.21 -27.31
N PRO A 374 41.78 -3.91 -27.42
CA PRO A 374 41.28 -4.27 -28.75
C PRO A 374 39.82 -3.86 -29.01
N ALA A 375 39.62 -3.53 -30.29
CA ALA A 375 38.40 -3.53 -31.09
C ALA A 375 37.29 -2.50 -30.79
N THR A 376 37.33 -1.45 -31.61
CA THR A 376 36.26 -0.51 -31.93
C THR A 376 34.94 -1.21 -32.28
N ALA A 377 33.92 -1.00 -31.46
CA ALA A 377 32.53 -1.08 -31.89
C ALA A 377 31.93 0.33 -31.77
N THR A 378 31.66 0.95 -32.90
CA THR A 378 31.01 2.25 -33.02
C THR A 378 29.58 2.16 -32.52
N THR A 379 29.33 2.61 -31.29
CA THR A 379 27.97 2.93 -30.80
C THR A 379 27.55 4.27 -31.43
N PRO A 380 26.35 4.39 -32.01
CA PRO A 380 25.92 5.66 -32.60
C PRO A 380 25.83 6.73 -31.52
N THR A 381 26.55 7.83 -31.74
CA THR A 381 26.42 9.05 -30.92
C THR A 381 25.11 9.73 -31.30
N PHE A 382 24.10 9.62 -30.44
CA PHE A 382 22.91 10.45 -30.54
C PHE A 382 23.23 11.86 -30.05
N THR A 383 22.95 12.85 -30.88
CA THR A 383 23.02 14.27 -30.52
C THR A 383 21.96 14.59 -29.44
N ILE A 384 22.41 15.09 -28.30
CA ILE A 384 21.59 15.39 -27.12
C ILE A 384 20.74 16.64 -27.37
N SER A 385 19.43 16.54 -27.10
CA SER A 385 18.54 17.69 -26.99
C SER A 385 18.69 18.35 -25.60
N PRO A 386 19.04 19.64 -25.47
CA PRO A 386 19.34 20.30 -24.19
C PRO A 386 18.10 20.73 -23.37
N TRP A 387 16.90 20.29 -23.72
CA TRP A 387 15.64 20.93 -23.28
C TRP A 387 14.85 20.20 -22.18
N GLY A 388 15.42 19.18 -21.52
CA GLY A 388 14.71 18.41 -20.47
C GLY A 388 14.69 19.09 -19.08
N ILE A 389 13.62 18.89 -18.32
CA ILE A 389 13.47 19.33 -16.92
C ILE A 389 13.46 18.14 -15.95
N ALA A 390 14.22 18.21 -14.85
CA ALA A 390 14.10 17.26 -13.74
C ALA A 390 13.02 17.71 -12.74
N LEU A 391 12.20 16.76 -12.27
CA LEU A 391 11.26 16.98 -11.18
C LEU A 391 11.84 16.46 -9.87
N ALA A 392 11.96 17.32 -8.86
CA ALA A 392 12.24 16.91 -7.50
C ALA A 392 10.95 16.74 -6.69
N SER A 393 11.03 15.99 -5.58
CA SER A 393 9.90 15.77 -4.68
C SER A 393 9.44 17.07 -4.02
N PHE A 394 8.13 17.26 -3.87
CA PHE A 394 7.55 18.33 -3.05
C PHE A 394 7.72 17.97 -1.57
N VAL A 395 8.50 18.77 -0.85
CA VAL A 395 8.86 18.49 0.55
C VAL A 395 7.81 19.08 1.47
N TYR A 396 7.34 18.26 2.40
CA TYR A 396 6.43 18.68 3.45
C TYR A 396 7.16 19.53 4.49
N GLN A 397 6.65 20.73 4.77
CA GLN A 397 7.30 21.67 5.68
C GLN A 397 6.55 21.80 7.02
N SER A 398 5.21 21.87 7.03
CA SER A 398 4.40 21.92 8.27
C SER A 398 2.91 21.60 8.05
N GLY A 399 2.23 21.16 9.12
CA GLY A 399 0.77 20.88 9.16
C GLY A 399 0.39 19.59 9.92
N PRO A 400 -0.87 19.12 9.84
CA PRO A 400 -1.28 17.81 10.35
C PRO A 400 -0.68 16.66 9.52
N ALA A 401 -0.21 15.60 10.18
CA ALA A 401 0.46 14.45 9.53
C ALA A 401 -0.42 13.76 8.45
N ASP A 402 -1.74 13.86 8.60
CA ASP A 402 -2.75 13.31 7.71
C ASP A 402 -2.71 13.90 6.28
N TYR A 403 -1.97 15.00 6.06
CA TYR A 403 -1.81 15.64 4.75
C TYR A 403 -0.43 15.42 4.10
N SER A 404 0.36 14.47 4.63
CA SER A 404 1.66 14.09 4.06
C SER A 404 1.59 13.50 2.64
N TRP A 405 0.40 13.06 2.19
CA TRP A 405 0.15 12.54 0.85
C TRP A 405 0.13 13.64 -0.24
N ILE A 406 -0.08 14.92 0.13
CA ILE A 406 -0.22 16.02 -0.82
C ILE A 406 1.07 16.26 -1.62
N GLY A 407 2.25 16.12 -1.00
CA GLY A 407 3.54 16.30 -1.68
C GLY A 407 3.77 15.29 -2.80
N PRO A 408 3.72 13.98 -2.51
CA PRO A 408 3.76 12.94 -3.54
C PRO A 408 2.70 13.10 -4.63
N ALA A 409 1.47 13.45 -4.27
CA ALA A 409 0.38 13.67 -5.22
C ALA A 409 0.64 14.87 -6.13
N THR A 410 1.14 15.99 -5.58
CA THR A 410 1.52 17.18 -6.36
C THR A 410 2.61 16.86 -7.37
N ALA A 411 3.63 16.08 -6.97
CA ALA A 411 4.69 15.64 -7.88
C ALA A 411 4.14 14.73 -9.00
N GLU A 412 3.17 13.88 -8.69
CA GLU A 412 2.58 12.98 -9.69
C GLU A 412 1.80 13.72 -10.77
N VAL A 413 1.09 14.81 -10.42
CA VAL A 413 0.41 15.69 -11.39
C VAL A 413 1.39 16.23 -12.43
N PHE A 414 2.51 16.81 -11.98
CA PHE A 414 3.55 17.30 -12.89
C PHE A 414 4.21 16.18 -13.71
N ARG A 415 4.48 15.03 -13.08
CA ARG A 415 5.11 13.88 -13.73
C ARG A 415 4.26 13.34 -14.88
N HIS A 416 2.96 13.17 -14.64
CA HIS A 416 2.01 12.67 -15.63
C HIS A 416 2.01 13.55 -16.88
N ASP A 417 1.85 14.86 -16.71
CA ASP A 417 1.67 15.77 -17.83
C ASP A 417 2.99 16.05 -18.56
N TRP A 418 4.11 16.22 -17.84
CA TRP A 418 5.42 16.46 -18.47
C TRP A 418 5.98 15.23 -19.18
N LYS A 419 5.60 14.02 -18.74
CA LYS A 419 5.88 12.78 -19.47
C LYS A 419 5.09 12.72 -20.77
N ARG A 420 3.82 13.13 -20.75
CA ARG A 420 2.99 13.27 -21.97
C ARG A 420 3.56 14.29 -22.95
N TYR A 421 4.12 15.40 -22.44
CA TYR A 421 4.73 16.45 -23.26
C TYR A 421 6.17 16.14 -23.69
N GLY A 422 6.77 15.04 -23.22
CA GLY A 422 8.13 14.63 -23.60
C GLY A 422 9.24 15.53 -23.07
N ILE A 423 8.98 16.35 -22.04
CA ILE A 423 9.96 17.28 -21.46
C ILE A 423 10.58 16.78 -20.14
N LEU A 424 10.00 15.74 -19.53
CA LEU A 424 10.48 15.19 -18.28
C LEU A 424 11.79 14.41 -18.46
N TYR A 425 12.82 14.78 -17.72
CA TYR A 425 14.10 14.08 -17.68
C TYR A 425 14.05 12.91 -16.69
N GLU A 426 13.59 11.75 -17.14
CA GLU A 426 13.76 10.47 -16.44
C GLU A 426 14.94 9.73 -17.10
N SER A 427 15.93 9.32 -16.31
CA SER A 427 17.25 8.83 -16.74
C SER A 427 17.21 7.92 -17.99
N LEU A 428 17.43 8.52 -19.16
CA LEU A 428 17.71 7.80 -20.40
C LEU A 428 19.04 7.03 -20.24
N PRO A 429 19.11 5.73 -20.58
CA PRO A 429 20.35 4.99 -20.54
C PRO A 429 21.40 5.66 -21.45
N GLY A 430 22.51 6.13 -20.88
CA GLY A 430 23.64 6.68 -21.63
C GLY A 430 23.82 8.21 -21.62
N VAL A 431 23.04 8.98 -20.86
CA VAL A 431 23.22 10.45 -20.76
C VAL A 431 24.05 10.82 -19.53
N VAL A 432 25.19 11.49 -19.75
CA VAL A 432 26.24 11.75 -18.74
C VAL A 432 26.11 13.14 -18.07
N SER A 433 25.14 13.97 -18.47
CA SER A 433 24.96 15.33 -17.94
C SER A 433 23.62 15.53 -17.22
N ALA A 434 23.63 16.24 -16.09
CA ALA A 434 22.42 16.64 -15.38
C ALA A 434 21.57 17.61 -16.24
N PRO A 435 20.23 17.57 -16.15
CA PRO A 435 19.37 18.46 -16.92
C PRO A 435 19.59 19.92 -16.51
N LEU A 436 19.48 20.81 -17.48
CA LEU A 436 19.73 22.25 -17.30
C LEU A 436 18.73 22.89 -16.33
N TYR A 437 17.48 22.40 -16.28
CA TYR A 437 16.41 22.90 -15.44
C TYR A 437 15.90 21.84 -14.45
N ARG A 438 15.50 22.27 -13.25
CA ARG A 438 14.95 21.43 -12.18
C ARG A 438 13.80 22.13 -11.47
N LEU A 439 12.67 21.46 -11.25
CA LEU A 439 11.58 21.96 -10.40
C LEU A 439 11.72 21.39 -8.98
N ASP A 440 11.87 22.26 -7.98
CA ASP A 440 11.79 21.90 -6.56
C ASP A 440 10.48 22.40 -5.97
N GLY A 441 9.90 21.67 -5.01
CA GLY A 441 8.62 22.03 -4.42
C GLY A 441 8.60 21.94 -2.91
N ASN A 442 7.85 22.82 -2.26
CA ASN A 442 7.57 22.82 -0.83
C ASN A 442 6.08 23.03 -0.59
N TYR A 443 5.53 22.45 0.47
CA TYR A 443 4.15 22.71 0.84
C TYR A 443 3.91 22.72 2.34
N TRP A 444 2.91 23.51 2.74
CA TRP A 444 2.48 23.73 4.11
C TRP A 444 0.97 23.54 4.20
N VAL A 445 0.48 23.01 5.32
CA VAL A 445 -0.95 22.84 5.60
C VAL A 445 -1.26 23.50 6.94
N PHE A 446 -2.19 24.45 6.94
CA PHE A 446 -2.60 25.20 8.14
C PHE A 446 -4.07 25.59 8.01
N ASP A 447 -4.85 25.49 9.08
CA ASP A 447 -6.26 25.91 9.13
C ASP A 447 -7.11 25.42 7.94
N ASN A 448 -6.97 24.14 7.58
CA ASN A 448 -7.65 23.51 6.45
C ASN A 448 -7.36 24.19 5.08
N GLN A 449 -6.25 24.91 4.97
CA GLN A 449 -5.66 25.46 3.75
C GLN A 449 -4.33 24.79 3.46
N ILE A 450 -3.97 24.75 2.19
CA ILE A 450 -2.68 24.30 1.69
C ILE A 450 -2.02 25.46 0.97
N LEU A 451 -0.73 25.62 1.20
CA LEU A 451 0.16 26.50 0.46
C LEU A 451 1.16 25.59 -0.25
N ILE A 452 1.25 25.69 -1.57
CA ILE A 452 2.22 24.93 -2.37
C ILE A 452 3.09 25.91 -3.12
N SER A 453 4.40 25.81 -2.94
CA SER A 453 5.41 26.59 -3.65
C SER A 453 6.25 25.69 -4.53
N ALA A 454 6.49 26.11 -5.78
CA ALA A 454 7.31 25.39 -6.75
C ALA A 454 8.31 26.35 -7.39
N SER A 455 9.60 26.01 -7.33
CA SER A 455 10.70 26.82 -7.86
C SER A 455 11.40 26.10 -9.02
N ILE A 456 11.46 26.76 -10.18
CA ILE A 456 12.29 26.31 -11.30
C ILE A 456 13.71 26.82 -11.06
N LYS A 457 14.67 25.91 -11.05
CA LYS A 457 16.10 26.20 -10.92
C LYS A 457 16.84 25.87 -12.20
N ARG A 458 17.84 26.67 -12.55
CA ARG A 458 18.81 26.41 -13.62
C ARG A 458 20.20 26.34 -13.01
N ASN A 459 20.89 25.19 -13.14
CA ASN A 459 22.19 24.95 -12.49
C ASN A 459 22.24 25.31 -10.98
N GLY A 460 21.13 25.11 -10.25
CA GLY A 460 21.03 25.38 -8.82
C GLY A 460 20.55 26.79 -8.44
N THR A 461 20.52 27.74 -9.37
CA THR A 461 19.97 29.09 -9.15
C THR A 461 18.48 29.12 -9.45
N ILE A 462 17.67 29.72 -8.56
CA ILE A 462 16.23 29.88 -8.78
C ILE A 462 16.01 30.88 -9.94
N VAL A 463 15.29 30.42 -10.96
CA VAL A 463 14.87 31.21 -12.13
C VAL A 463 13.51 31.81 -11.89
N ASN A 464 12.57 31.03 -11.35
CA ASN A 464 11.26 31.53 -10.95
C ASN A 464 10.65 30.69 -9.84
N THR A 465 9.78 31.29 -9.02
CA THR A 465 9.02 30.61 -7.96
C THR A 465 7.54 30.93 -8.10
N TYR A 466 6.71 29.90 -8.03
CA TYR A 466 5.26 29.97 -8.09
C TYR A 466 4.68 29.50 -6.79
N THR A 467 3.69 30.21 -6.27
CA THR A 467 3.05 29.87 -5.01
C THR A 467 1.54 29.93 -5.19
N VAL A 468 0.85 28.88 -4.75
CA VAL A 468 -0.61 28.80 -4.78
C VAL A 468 -1.16 28.42 -3.42
N THR A 469 -2.35 28.91 -3.12
CA THR A 469 -3.14 28.51 -1.96
C THR A 469 -4.42 27.79 -2.39
N GLY A 470 -4.98 26.96 -1.52
CA GLY A 470 -6.30 26.37 -1.70
C GLY A 470 -6.77 25.60 -0.46
N PRO A 471 -8.01 25.11 -0.43
CA PRO A 471 -8.51 24.30 0.68
C PRO A 471 -7.83 22.93 0.72
N ALA A 472 -7.45 22.46 1.91
CA ALA A 472 -6.85 21.14 2.14
C ALA A 472 -7.82 19.99 1.88
N SER A 473 -9.12 20.24 2.01
CA SER A 473 -10.18 19.30 1.64
C SER A 473 -10.31 19.08 0.14
N ASN A 474 -9.84 20.03 -0.70
CA ASN A 474 -9.84 19.90 -2.16
C ASN A 474 -8.58 20.55 -2.77
N PRO A 475 -7.43 19.85 -2.73
CA PRO A 475 -6.15 20.40 -3.21
C PRO A 475 -6.07 20.50 -4.74
N PHE A 476 -7.02 19.90 -5.47
CA PHE A 476 -6.99 19.76 -6.93
C PHE A 476 -7.01 21.11 -7.67
N ASP A 477 -7.78 22.08 -7.18
CA ASP A 477 -7.85 23.40 -7.78
C ASP A 477 -6.54 24.19 -7.60
N ALA A 478 -5.87 23.99 -6.46
CA ALA A 478 -4.54 24.56 -6.22
C ALA A 478 -3.51 23.93 -7.16
N TRP A 479 -3.53 22.60 -7.33
CA TRP A 479 -2.63 21.91 -8.25
C TRP A 479 -2.78 22.38 -9.68
N LYS A 480 -4.01 22.45 -10.22
CA LYS A 480 -4.26 22.95 -11.58
C LYS A 480 -3.74 24.38 -11.78
N ARG A 481 -3.92 25.26 -10.79
CA ARG A 481 -3.39 26.64 -10.86
C ARG A 481 -1.87 26.65 -10.86
N LEU A 482 -1.24 25.87 -10.00
CA LEU A 482 0.22 25.77 -9.91
C LEU A 482 0.81 25.24 -11.21
N GLU A 483 0.23 24.17 -11.73
CA GLU A 483 0.65 23.53 -12.98
C GLU A 483 0.54 24.50 -14.17
N LYS A 484 -0.57 25.24 -14.27
CA LYS A 484 -0.76 26.28 -15.29
C LYS A 484 0.32 27.37 -15.21
N GLN A 485 0.65 27.84 -14.00
CA GLN A 485 1.66 28.87 -13.79
C GLN A 485 3.06 28.37 -14.15
N VAL A 486 3.43 27.16 -13.69
CA VAL A 486 4.73 26.56 -13.99
C VAL A 486 4.87 26.27 -15.50
N ASN A 487 3.85 25.70 -16.15
CA ASN A 487 3.86 25.43 -17.59
C ASN A 487 3.92 26.71 -18.43
N ALA A 488 3.33 27.82 -17.97
CA ALA A 488 3.50 29.13 -18.61
C ALA A 488 4.95 29.63 -18.47
N GLY A 489 5.55 29.45 -17.29
CA GLY A 489 6.95 29.73 -17.03
C GLY A 489 7.92 28.98 -17.93
N LEU A 490 7.72 27.67 -18.07
CA LEU A 490 8.56 26.80 -18.91
C LEU A 490 8.44 27.16 -20.40
N ARG A 491 7.26 27.57 -20.87
CA ARG A 491 7.08 28.13 -22.22
C ARG A 491 7.87 29.42 -22.42
N GLY A 492 7.87 30.31 -21.42
CA GLY A 492 8.70 31.53 -21.43
C GLY A 492 10.21 31.25 -21.48
N LEU A 493 10.64 30.06 -21.04
CA LEU A 493 12.03 29.58 -21.12
C LEU A 493 12.34 28.80 -22.41
N GLY A 494 11.40 28.74 -23.36
CA GLY A 494 11.58 28.10 -24.68
C GLY A 494 11.22 26.62 -24.76
N MET A 495 10.56 26.03 -23.74
CA MET A 495 10.12 24.62 -23.80
C MET A 495 8.82 24.47 -24.61
N ASN A 496 8.79 23.46 -25.49
CA ASN A 496 7.64 23.17 -26.34
C ASN A 496 6.55 22.39 -25.57
N LEU A 497 5.60 23.12 -25.00
CA LEU A 497 4.45 22.58 -24.26
C LEU A 497 3.16 22.91 -25.04
N PRO A 498 2.24 21.94 -25.30
CA PRO A 498 0.97 22.23 -25.95
C PRO A 498 0.14 23.23 -25.13
N ALA A 499 -0.62 24.10 -25.81
CA ALA A 499 -1.50 25.05 -25.15
C ALA A 499 -2.60 24.31 -24.37
N ALA A 500 -2.91 24.76 -23.16
CA ALA A 500 -3.94 24.15 -22.31
C ALA A 500 -5.28 24.03 -23.07
N GLU A 501 -5.72 22.81 -23.35
CA GLU A 501 -7.06 22.55 -23.87
C GLU A 501 -8.09 23.01 -22.83
N GLY A 502 -9.01 23.87 -23.25
CA GLY A 502 -10.18 24.25 -22.44
C GLY A 502 -11.05 23.02 -22.12
N PRO A 503 -11.93 23.10 -21.11
CA PRO A 503 -12.70 21.94 -20.66
C PRO A 503 -13.49 21.32 -21.83
N PRO A 504 -13.67 19.99 -21.85
CA PRO A 504 -14.37 19.30 -22.92
C PRO A 504 -15.80 19.87 -23.02
N ARG A 505 -16.20 20.23 -24.25
CA ARG A 505 -17.58 20.60 -24.56
C ARG A 505 -18.49 19.45 -24.11
N SER A 506 -19.42 19.75 -23.21
CA SER A 506 -20.46 18.83 -22.79
C SER A 506 -21.32 18.44 -23.99
N SER A 507 -21.34 17.15 -24.33
CA SER A 507 -22.41 16.58 -25.14
C SER A 507 -23.67 16.49 -24.27
N ALA A 508 -24.58 17.42 -24.57
CA ALA A 508 -25.99 17.52 -24.20
C ALA A 508 -26.63 16.33 -23.45
N ILE A 509 -27.10 16.61 -22.23
CA ILE A 509 -28.40 16.13 -21.76
C ILE A 509 -29.25 17.39 -21.53
N SER A 510 -30.34 17.47 -22.29
CA SER A 510 -31.33 18.55 -22.28
C SER A 510 -32.24 18.47 -21.06
N VAL A 511 -32.38 19.58 -20.33
CA VAL A 511 -33.54 19.88 -19.48
C VAL A 511 -33.91 21.35 -19.77
N PRO A 512 -35.20 21.67 -20.00
CA PRO A 512 -35.62 22.95 -20.58
C PRO A 512 -35.59 24.11 -19.57
N PRO A 513 -35.54 25.37 -20.05
CA PRO A 513 -35.41 26.53 -19.19
C PRO A 513 -36.74 26.92 -18.53
N PRO A 514 -36.74 27.47 -17.30
CA PRO A 514 -37.90 28.18 -16.78
C PRO A 514 -38.03 29.55 -17.45
N ALA A 515 -39.28 29.94 -17.68
CA ALA A 515 -39.71 31.12 -18.43
C ALA A 515 -39.25 32.46 -17.85
N THR A 516 -39.04 33.43 -18.73
CA THR A 516 -38.93 34.88 -18.46
C THR A 516 -40.22 35.58 -18.94
N PRO A 517 -40.39 36.91 -18.76
CA PRO A 517 -40.47 37.75 -17.55
C PRO A 517 -41.86 38.44 -17.45
N ALA A 518 -42.13 39.23 -16.40
CA ALA A 518 -42.96 40.45 -16.51
C ALA A 518 -42.92 41.32 -15.22
N PRO A 519 -43.20 42.64 -15.34
CA PRO A 519 -42.56 43.70 -14.55
C PRO A 519 -43.57 44.55 -13.74
N SER A 520 -43.12 45.75 -13.30
CA SER A 520 -43.87 47.00 -12.97
C SER A 520 -43.85 47.44 -11.48
N VAL A 521 -43.21 48.59 -11.19
CA VAL A 521 -43.79 49.94 -10.90
C VAL A 521 -43.84 50.14 -9.37
N SER A 522 -43.43 51.23 -8.70
CA SER A 522 -43.76 52.68 -8.77
C SER A 522 -42.91 53.38 -7.67
N LEU A 523 -42.26 54.54 -7.89
CA LEU A 523 -42.70 55.95 -7.75
C LEU A 523 -42.57 56.62 -6.34
N THR A 524 -41.97 57.83 -6.35
CA THR A 524 -42.11 59.01 -5.43
C THR A 524 -41.32 58.98 -4.11
N ALA A 525 -40.28 59.81 -3.87
CA ALA A 525 -40.23 61.26 -3.55
C ALA A 525 -41.08 61.63 -2.31
N VAL A 526 -40.63 62.37 -1.27
CA VAL A 526 -40.15 63.78 -1.20
C VAL A 526 -39.67 64.01 0.27
N SER A 527 -38.55 64.71 0.56
CA SER A 527 -38.46 66.11 1.12
C SER A 527 -37.38 66.09 2.23
N ARG A 528 -36.61 67.14 2.59
CA ARG A 528 -36.41 68.51 2.09
C ARG A 528 -35.10 69.07 2.69
N ARG A 529 -34.46 69.92 1.89
CA ARG A 529 -33.40 70.94 2.10
C ARG A 529 -33.28 71.57 3.49
N GLU A 530 -32.07 72.00 3.88
CA GLU A 530 -31.60 73.41 3.81
C GLU A 530 -30.13 73.57 4.26
N ALA A 531 -29.43 74.60 3.77
CA ALA A 531 -28.13 75.10 4.26
C ALA A 531 -28.28 76.61 4.50
N PRO A 532 -27.63 77.21 5.51
CA PRO A 532 -26.35 77.93 5.27
C PRO A 532 -25.37 78.01 6.49
N ASN A 533 -24.14 78.50 6.24
CA ASN A 533 -23.08 78.97 7.20
C ASN A 533 -23.51 80.30 7.91
N PRO A 534 -22.91 80.91 8.99
CA PRO A 534 -21.45 81.07 9.34
C PRO A 534 -21.04 81.34 10.84
N GLU A 535 -19.74 81.70 11.07
CA GLU A 535 -19.08 82.47 12.19
C GLU A 535 -19.02 81.89 13.63
N GLU A 536 -17.92 81.81 14.43
CA GLU A 536 -16.61 82.48 14.66
C GLU A 536 -16.58 83.35 15.96
N GLU A 537 -15.74 82.99 16.95
CA GLU A 537 -15.17 83.82 18.04
C GLU A 537 -14.20 82.94 18.87
N LYS A 538 -13.01 83.31 19.40
CA LYS A 538 -12.16 84.52 19.40
C LYS A 538 -10.82 84.16 20.11
N ARG A 539 -9.69 84.75 19.65
CA ARG A 539 -8.44 85.21 20.37
C ARG A 539 -7.66 84.18 21.22
N GLU A 540 -6.33 84.05 21.14
CA GLU A 540 -5.29 85.07 21.29
C GLU A 540 -3.90 84.50 20.85
N ALA A 541 -2.97 85.36 20.39
CA ALA A 541 -1.55 85.04 20.15
C ALA A 541 -0.68 85.94 21.08
N PRO A 542 0.56 85.59 21.47
CA PRO A 542 1.73 85.80 20.58
C PRO A 542 2.97 84.87 20.77
N VAL A 543 3.77 84.82 19.69
CA VAL A 543 5.25 84.70 19.49
C VAL A 543 6.18 84.46 20.71
N ALA A 544 7.07 83.44 20.64
CA ALA A 544 8.55 83.51 20.87
C ALA A 544 9.27 82.13 20.80
N VAL A 545 10.59 82.17 20.64
CA VAL A 545 11.54 81.17 20.08
C VAL A 545 12.32 80.37 21.17
N THR A 546 12.92 79.23 20.77
CA THR A 546 14.01 78.42 21.41
C THR A 546 13.64 77.57 22.65
N THR A 547 13.92 76.25 22.78
CA THR A 547 15.17 75.45 22.61
C THR A 547 14.75 73.95 22.64
N PRO A 548 15.51 72.97 22.11
CA PRO A 548 15.05 71.59 21.98
C PRO A 548 15.08 70.85 23.33
N GLN A 549 13.92 70.35 23.77
CA GLN A 549 13.85 69.38 24.85
C GLN A 549 13.75 67.98 24.27
N THR A 550 14.71 67.16 24.67
CA THR A 550 14.79 65.71 24.47
C THR A 550 13.46 65.06 24.85
N PRO A 551 12.82 64.25 23.98
CA PRO A 551 11.65 63.47 24.36
C PRO A 551 12.02 62.40 25.41
N PRO A 552 11.08 61.99 26.27
CA PRO A 552 11.30 61.05 27.37
C PRO A 552 11.69 59.66 26.85
N GLU A 553 12.51 58.95 27.64
CA GLU A 553 12.98 57.59 27.38
C GLU A 553 11.81 56.66 26.98
N GLU A 554 11.70 56.35 25.69
CA GLU A 554 10.65 55.50 25.13
C GLU A 554 10.64 54.13 25.84
N ALA A 555 9.49 53.77 26.41
CA ALA A 555 9.29 52.49 27.09
C ALA A 555 9.52 51.32 26.11
N ARG A 556 10.65 50.63 26.23
CA ARG A 556 11.01 49.49 25.39
C ARG A 556 10.03 48.34 25.60
N LYS A 557 9.49 47.80 24.51
CA LYS A 557 8.58 46.63 24.48
C LYS A 557 9.33 45.38 24.05
N PRO A 558 8.92 44.18 24.49
CA PRO A 558 9.52 42.94 24.02
C PRO A 558 9.21 42.71 22.54
N VAL A 559 10.23 42.28 21.79
CA VAL A 559 10.14 41.93 20.37
C VAL A 559 9.34 40.63 20.17
N ILE A 560 9.33 39.77 21.19
CA ILE A 560 8.65 38.47 21.21
C ILE A 560 7.73 38.30 22.43
N VAL A 561 6.52 37.81 22.21
CA VAL A 561 5.56 37.43 23.26
C VAL A 561 5.65 35.94 23.54
N VAL A 562 5.71 35.57 24.82
CA VAL A 562 5.68 34.16 25.24
C VAL A 562 4.24 33.73 25.51
N ASP A 563 3.71 32.88 24.62
CA ASP A 563 2.40 32.26 24.78
C ASP A 563 2.37 31.32 26.00
N ALA A 564 1.20 30.74 26.29
CA ALA A 564 1.09 29.71 27.32
C ALA A 564 1.94 28.47 26.97
N VAL A 565 2.81 28.05 27.90
CA VAL A 565 3.53 26.78 27.82
C VAL A 565 2.60 25.64 28.27
N ARG A 566 2.49 24.58 27.46
CA ARG A 566 1.63 23.42 27.72
C ARG A 566 2.44 22.15 27.96
N GLU A 567 1.96 21.28 28.82
CA GLU A 567 2.62 20.01 29.14
C GLU A 567 2.22 18.91 28.16
N TYR A 568 3.19 18.18 27.62
CA TYR A 568 2.96 17.02 26.75
C TYR A 568 2.94 15.73 27.57
N PRO A 569 2.03 14.77 27.31
CA PRO A 569 1.09 14.71 26.18
C PRO A 569 -0.29 15.35 26.43
N SER A 570 -0.59 15.80 27.65
CA SER A 570 -1.93 16.25 28.05
C SER A 570 -2.37 17.56 27.37
N MET A 571 -1.41 18.34 26.85
CA MET A 571 -1.60 19.68 26.28
C MET A 571 -2.33 20.63 27.23
N THR A 572 -2.18 20.40 28.54
CA THR A 572 -2.78 21.21 29.61
C THR A 572 -1.78 22.20 30.18
N THR A 573 -2.30 23.27 30.78
CA THR A 573 -1.49 24.26 31.50
C THR A 573 -1.42 23.87 32.98
N THR A 574 -0.27 23.43 33.45
CA THR A 574 -0.02 23.02 34.84
C THR A 574 0.64 24.14 35.64
N ASN A 575 0.73 24.01 36.97
CA ASN A 575 1.42 25.01 37.80
C ASN A 575 2.88 25.17 37.39
N LEU A 576 3.54 24.06 37.05
CA LEU A 576 4.91 24.05 36.55
C LEU A 576 5.01 24.75 35.17
N SER A 577 4.05 24.53 34.28
CA SER A 577 4.07 25.14 32.94
C SER A 577 3.81 26.65 32.98
N LYS A 578 2.97 27.12 33.92
CA LYS A 578 2.78 28.55 34.20
C LYS A 578 4.05 29.18 34.76
N ALA A 579 4.64 28.57 35.79
CA ALA A 579 5.88 29.06 36.39
C ALA A 579 7.01 29.16 35.36
N LEU A 580 7.15 28.16 34.48
CA LEU A 580 8.14 28.19 33.41
C LEU A 580 7.83 29.28 32.36
N ALA A 581 6.56 29.48 31.98
CA ALA A 581 6.18 30.55 31.07
C ALA A 581 6.51 31.94 31.64
N ASP A 582 6.27 32.15 32.93
CA ASP A 582 6.53 33.42 33.62
C ASP A 582 8.05 33.69 33.75
N GLU A 583 8.85 32.68 34.06
CA GLU A 583 10.32 32.80 34.08
C GLU A 583 10.88 33.12 32.69
N ILE A 584 10.35 32.51 31.61
CA ILE A 584 10.77 32.82 30.23
C ILE A 584 10.39 34.27 29.89
N ARG A 585 9.21 34.76 30.28
CA ARG A 585 8.85 36.18 30.09
C ARG A 585 9.79 37.11 30.84
N SER A 586 10.14 36.78 32.07
CA SER A 586 11.09 37.57 32.87
C SER A 586 12.48 37.60 32.22
N ALA A 587 12.95 36.46 31.69
CA ALA A 587 14.24 36.37 31.01
C ALA A 587 14.25 37.18 29.70
N VAL A 588 13.16 37.16 28.93
CA VAL A 588 13.02 37.97 27.70
C VAL A 588 12.99 39.46 28.01
N ALA A 589 12.25 39.88 29.05
CA ALA A 589 12.16 41.29 29.44
C ALA A 589 13.47 41.83 30.04
N GLY A 590 14.29 40.96 30.65
CA GLY A 590 15.59 41.31 31.21
C GLY A 590 16.71 41.45 30.18
N ASP A 591 16.48 41.07 28.92
CA ASP A 591 17.50 41.08 27.88
C ASP A 591 17.32 42.24 26.88
N PRO A 592 18.24 43.23 26.84
CA PRO A 592 18.13 44.38 25.96
C PRO A 592 18.08 44.02 24.47
N ALA A 593 18.64 42.88 24.05
CA ALA A 593 18.64 42.45 22.65
C ALA A 593 17.28 41.92 22.18
N LEU A 594 16.36 41.63 23.11
CA LEU A 594 15.01 41.17 22.84
C LEU A 594 13.95 42.26 23.06
N MET A 595 14.39 43.51 23.28
CA MET A 595 13.55 44.67 23.55
C MET A 595 13.73 45.73 22.46
N THR A 596 12.64 46.34 22.01
CA THR A 596 12.63 47.37 20.96
C THR A 596 11.85 48.61 21.38
N THR A 597 12.23 49.77 20.85
CA THR A 597 11.47 51.03 21.00
C THR A 597 10.42 51.22 19.91
N ASP A 598 10.34 50.30 18.95
CA ASP A 598 9.39 50.38 17.84
C ASP A 598 7.93 50.32 18.32
N ALA A 599 7.10 51.21 17.78
CA ALA A 599 5.70 51.37 18.18
C ALA A 599 4.85 50.13 17.84
N GLU A 600 5.24 49.36 16.82
CA GLU A 600 4.52 48.19 16.27
C GLU A 600 4.89 46.84 16.90
N ALA A 601 5.72 46.80 17.95
CA ALA A 601 6.03 45.56 18.68
C ALA A 601 4.86 45.10 19.59
N PRO A 602 4.59 43.78 19.70
CA PRO A 602 5.48 42.64 19.40
C PRO A 602 5.26 41.96 18.03
N ARG A 603 6.37 41.56 17.39
CA ARG A 603 6.40 40.97 16.03
C ARG A 603 6.42 39.45 16.01
N PHE A 604 6.75 38.81 17.13
CA PHE A 604 6.86 37.34 17.20
C PHE A 604 6.15 36.76 18.43
N HIS A 605 5.67 35.52 18.32
CA HIS A 605 5.14 34.72 19.41
C HIS A 605 5.96 33.44 19.59
N LEU A 606 6.35 33.14 20.83
CA LEU A 606 6.90 31.85 21.21
C LEU A 606 5.77 30.96 21.72
N ARG A 607 5.43 29.91 20.96
CA ARG A 607 4.53 28.84 21.39
C ARG A 607 5.32 27.60 21.77
N ALA A 608 5.26 27.21 23.03
CA ALA A 608 6.09 26.12 23.55
C ALA A 608 5.29 25.00 24.25
N THR A 609 5.82 23.79 24.14
CA THR A 609 5.39 22.60 24.86
C THR A 609 6.53 22.03 25.68
N MET A 610 6.26 21.59 26.90
CA MET A 610 7.26 21.00 27.79
C MET A 610 6.90 19.55 28.15
N THR A 611 7.89 18.73 28.47
CA THR A 611 7.69 17.41 29.06
C THR A 611 8.69 17.17 30.19
N VAL A 612 8.24 16.50 31.25
CA VAL A 612 9.07 16.10 32.38
C VAL A 612 9.45 14.63 32.20
N LEU A 613 10.76 14.35 32.21
CA LEU A 613 11.32 13.01 32.06
C LEU A 613 11.55 12.35 33.42
N GLU A 614 11.67 11.02 33.42
CA GLU A 614 12.06 10.26 34.61
C GLU A 614 13.41 10.76 35.16
N GLY A 615 13.42 11.23 36.41
CA GLY A 615 14.59 11.86 37.04
C GLY A 615 14.47 13.37 37.27
N GLY A 616 13.39 14.03 36.83
CA GLY A 616 13.16 15.46 37.07
C GLY A 616 13.86 16.36 36.06
N ASP A 617 14.28 15.81 34.92
CA ASP A 617 14.72 16.57 33.75
C ASP A 617 13.53 17.12 32.98
N LEU A 618 13.67 18.33 32.44
CA LEU A 618 12.62 19.04 31.72
C LEU A 618 13.10 19.37 30.31
N PHE A 619 12.30 18.99 29.32
CA PHE A 619 12.55 19.25 27.91
C PHE A 619 11.50 20.23 27.38
N LEU A 620 11.94 21.33 26.78
CA LEU A 620 11.08 22.35 26.19
C LEU A 620 11.30 22.46 24.68
N LEU A 621 10.19 22.32 23.93
CA LEU A 621 10.14 22.51 22.49
C LEU A 621 9.30 23.76 22.19
N GLY A 622 9.93 24.78 21.63
CA GLY A 622 9.30 26.06 21.28
C GLY A 622 9.28 26.32 19.77
N LYS A 623 8.24 26.99 19.28
CA LYS A 623 8.15 27.51 17.91
C LYS A 623 7.99 29.02 17.96
N ILE A 624 8.80 29.74 17.19
CA ILE A 624 8.71 31.19 17.02
C ILE A 624 7.85 31.45 15.80
N ILE A 625 6.78 32.23 15.96
CA ILE A 625 5.79 32.52 14.93
C ILE A 625 5.77 34.04 14.72
N ASP A 626 5.85 34.49 13.49
CA ASP A 626 5.68 35.91 13.15
C ASP A 626 4.20 36.30 13.25
N THR A 627 3.90 37.42 13.92
CA THR A 627 2.52 37.86 14.19
C THR A 627 1.82 38.43 12.98
N GLU A 628 2.55 39.06 12.06
CA GLU A 628 1.99 39.66 10.86
C GLU A 628 1.66 38.57 9.83
N THR A 629 2.54 37.57 9.72
CA THR A 629 2.44 36.55 8.67
C THR A 629 1.88 35.20 9.16
N GLY A 630 1.88 34.95 10.47
CA GLY A 630 1.51 33.66 11.06
C GLY A 630 2.52 32.54 10.76
N ILE A 631 3.67 32.86 10.18
CA ILE A 631 4.65 31.89 9.70
C ILE A 631 5.58 31.48 10.86
N PRO A 632 5.79 30.16 11.11
CA PRO A 632 6.80 29.72 12.06
C PRO A 632 8.19 29.94 11.46
N LEU A 633 8.95 30.87 12.05
CA LEU A 633 10.30 31.23 11.58
C LEU A 633 11.35 30.23 12.01
N ALA A 634 11.19 29.67 13.22
CA ALA A 634 12.18 28.76 13.76
C ALA A 634 11.67 27.92 14.94
N ARG A 635 12.49 26.95 15.34
CA ARG A 635 12.25 26.07 16.49
C ARG A 635 13.39 26.21 17.49
N ILE A 636 13.04 26.13 18.77
CA ILE A 636 14.00 26.05 19.88
C ILE A 636 13.77 24.75 20.65
N GLU A 637 14.86 24.11 21.02
CA GLU A 637 14.90 22.87 21.81
C GLU A 637 15.85 23.09 22.97
N VAL A 638 15.34 23.05 24.20
CA VAL A 638 16.12 23.38 25.38
C VAL A 638 15.88 22.37 26.50
N ASN A 639 16.97 21.85 27.06
CA ASN A 639 16.95 20.86 28.13
C ASN A 639 17.37 21.51 29.46
N GLY A 640 16.71 21.11 30.53
CA GLY A 640 16.97 21.59 31.89
C GLY A 640 16.45 20.63 32.94
N SER A 641 16.29 21.12 34.16
CA SER A 641 15.77 20.36 35.29
C SER A 641 14.63 21.12 35.96
N VAL A 642 13.64 20.40 36.47
CA VAL A 642 12.52 20.94 37.27
C VAL A 642 13.04 21.68 38.51
N SER A 643 14.21 21.32 39.03
CA SER A 643 14.84 22.01 40.18
C SER A 643 15.49 23.36 39.82
N LYS A 644 15.68 23.64 38.51
CA LYS A 644 16.40 24.80 37.98
C LYS A 644 15.67 25.42 36.78
N ILE A 645 14.38 25.72 36.95
CA ILE A 645 13.55 26.29 35.88
C ILE A 645 14.04 27.66 35.39
N LYS A 646 14.68 28.45 36.26
CA LYS A 646 15.25 29.75 35.91
C LYS A 646 16.42 29.62 34.93
N ASP A 647 17.36 28.71 35.19
CA ASP A 647 18.47 28.40 34.27
C ASP A 647 17.95 27.94 32.89
N LEU A 648 16.84 27.21 32.87
CA LEU A 648 16.20 26.79 31.62
C LEU A 648 15.59 27.99 30.88
N ALA A 649 14.92 28.89 31.59
CA ALA A 649 14.34 30.10 31.00
C ALA A 649 15.42 31.03 30.41
N GLU A 650 16.56 31.17 31.08
CA GLU A 650 17.72 31.93 30.57
C GLU A 650 18.29 31.29 29.29
N LYS A 651 18.41 29.96 29.25
CA LYS A 651 18.82 29.25 28.01
C LYS A 651 17.82 29.44 26.86
N VAL A 652 16.52 29.51 27.16
CA VAL A 652 15.50 29.82 26.16
C VAL A 652 15.70 31.23 25.61
N ALA A 653 15.94 32.23 26.46
CA ALA A 653 16.21 33.60 26.02
C ALA A 653 17.49 33.69 25.16
N GLU A 654 18.55 32.96 25.51
CA GLU A 654 19.77 32.86 24.69
C GLU A 654 19.50 32.28 23.29
N GLU A 655 18.74 31.19 23.20
CA GLU A 655 18.37 30.62 21.90
C GLU A 655 17.46 31.56 21.09
N LEU A 656 16.54 32.28 21.74
CA LEU A 656 15.72 33.29 21.07
C LEU A 656 16.59 34.39 20.43
N LYS A 657 17.64 34.86 21.11
CA LYS A 657 18.58 35.84 20.55
C LYS A 657 19.33 35.35 19.32
N ARG A 658 19.65 34.06 19.27
CA ARG A 658 20.35 33.45 18.14
C ARG A 658 19.44 33.32 16.93
N VAL A 659 18.17 33.08 17.18
CA VAL A 659 17.22 32.60 16.18
C VAL A 659 16.34 33.72 15.63
N LEU A 660 16.08 34.76 16.43
CA LEU A 660 15.36 35.94 15.95
C LEU A 660 16.24 36.74 14.99
N PRO A 661 15.71 37.17 13.83
CA PRO A 661 16.44 38.04 12.93
C PRO A 661 16.76 39.37 13.64
N ARG A 662 18.02 39.80 13.59
CA ARG A 662 18.47 41.08 14.15
C ARG A 662 18.03 42.26 13.31
#